data_AF-A0A959FBG2-F1
#
_entry.id   AF-A0A959FBG2-F1
#
_cell.length_a   1.000
_cell.length_b   1.000
_cell.length_c   1.000
_cell.angle_alpha   90.00
_cell.angle_beta   90.00
_cell.angle_gamma   90.00
#
_symmetry.space_group_name_H-M   'P 1'
#
loop_
_entity.id
_entity.type
_entity.pdbx_description
1 polymer ?
#
loop_
_entity_poly.entity_id
_entity_poly.type
_entity_poly.pdbx_seq_one_letter_code
_entity_poly.pdbx_strand_id
1 'polypeptide(L)'
;MSKLIRKPLKRLGYDFIDSTYLQPGQDEYHIRDQQFGRAANYRRLTSGEIEALVKNENVADNWDEILVSEAFDPNLVRNCHFYGRVRIGALEPYYLEYHELKMPVGLYNSTIISCDIGDHVAIKNVQYLAYYIIGNEVLLFNINEMQTTNHAKFGNGIIKEGEPESLRIWLELSNENGRRKVLPFADMLPADAYLWSKFRGDDELMQAFIRMTDAEYDTRRGYYGTIGDRSVIKNTQSIKDVKVGSHAYIKGANKLKNLTIKSSAQAPSQIGEGVELVNGVMGYGSRAFYGVKAVRFILGENSTLKYGARLINSMLGDNSTISCCEVLNSLIFPGHEQHHNNSFLIAATVLGQSNIAAGATIGSNHNSRGADGEIVAGRGFWPGLCVSLKHNSRFASFCLLAKGDFPAELNITLPFALVINNESENCLDIIPAFWWLYNMYALARNSWKYQDRDRRIYKLQLFESDFLAPDTVAEIFDAIQLLEAASEDAYRRQFQGQTGTEELEGDLGRYLLENEPEVLESLEILGNDIEHSGRPVRLLKVRSAYLAYRRMLHYYGVKTLLNYAQAHGKNDWLALKQTFAGSQRVSWTNLGGQLIHSADLEALIMKLRSGEIRSWEAVHRKYEEMGGGYEKKNAAHAYVTLLELYELAEDEVDDEMWQKWLGQAVEIAHEIALKTRQSRSKDYTNPFRRITYESQAEMKAVLGSINDDQFVALMETEAQQFEAMVKAFSRRDGMLN
;
A
#
# COMPACT_ATOMS: atom_id res chain seq x y z
N MET A 1 -11.11 -33.74 19.84
CA MET A 1 -11.84 -35.02 19.65
C MET A 1 -12.82 -34.86 18.50
N SER A 2 -12.93 -35.83 17.60
CA SER A 2 -13.95 -35.82 16.54
C SER A 2 -15.31 -36.19 17.13
N LYS A 3 -16.34 -35.35 16.94
CA LYS A 3 -17.74 -35.66 17.25
C LYS A 3 -18.47 -35.87 15.94
N LEU A 4 -18.64 -37.14 15.53
CA LEU A 4 -19.48 -37.48 14.39
C LEU A 4 -20.94 -37.46 14.82
N ILE A 5 -21.79 -36.75 14.08
CA ILE A 5 -23.22 -36.66 14.35
C ILE A 5 -23.97 -37.31 13.18
N ARG A 6 -24.78 -38.33 13.47
CA ARG A 6 -25.64 -38.99 12.48
C ARG A 6 -26.98 -38.27 12.43
N LYS A 7 -27.36 -37.75 11.26
CA LYS A 7 -28.68 -37.17 10.97
C LYS A 7 -29.33 -37.93 9.79
N PRO A 8 -30.67 -37.92 9.67
CA PRO A 8 -31.36 -38.50 8.51
C PRO A 8 -30.92 -37.84 7.19
N LEU A 9 -30.79 -38.62 6.10
CA LEU A 9 -30.38 -38.11 4.78
C LEU A 9 -31.28 -36.97 4.28
N LYS A 10 -32.59 -37.04 4.51
CA LYS A 10 -33.57 -36.00 4.18
C LYS A 10 -33.37 -34.64 4.87
N ARG A 11 -32.38 -34.53 5.77
CA ARG A 11 -31.97 -33.28 6.43
C ARG A 11 -30.65 -32.74 5.89
N LEU A 12 -30.02 -33.43 4.94
CA LEU A 12 -28.85 -32.93 4.24
C LEU A 12 -29.27 -31.71 3.39
N GLY A 13 -28.64 -30.56 3.61
CA GLY A 13 -28.98 -29.30 2.94
C GLY A 13 -30.05 -28.44 3.63
N TYR A 14 -30.59 -28.88 4.78
CA TYR A 14 -31.51 -28.12 5.62
C TYR A 14 -30.91 -27.93 7.02
N ASP A 15 -31.56 -27.11 7.84
CA ASP A 15 -31.08 -26.72 9.18
C ASP A 15 -29.73 -26.00 9.12
N PHE A 16 -29.50 -25.22 8.07
CA PHE A 16 -28.30 -24.40 7.95
C PHE A 16 -28.20 -23.40 9.10
N ILE A 17 -29.34 -22.84 9.51
CA ILE A 17 -29.45 -21.95 10.67
C ILE A 17 -30.20 -22.71 11.76
N ASP A 18 -29.65 -22.74 12.97
CA ASP A 18 -30.37 -23.29 14.12
C ASP A 18 -31.59 -22.39 14.41
N SER A 19 -32.74 -23.01 14.66
CA SER A 19 -34.01 -22.32 14.91
C SER A 19 -33.95 -21.27 16.02
N THR A 20 -33.00 -21.39 16.95
CA THR A 20 -32.78 -20.40 18.02
C THR A 20 -32.25 -19.05 17.51
N TYR A 21 -31.67 -19.01 16.31
CA TYR A 21 -31.19 -17.78 15.65
C TYR A 21 -32.14 -17.25 14.58
N LEU A 22 -33.33 -17.84 14.42
CA LEU A 22 -34.34 -17.37 13.48
C LEU A 22 -35.37 -16.49 14.21
N GLN A 23 -35.75 -15.35 13.61
CA GLN A 23 -36.83 -14.53 14.16
C GLN A 23 -38.21 -15.11 13.81
N PRO A 24 -39.28 -14.75 14.56
CA PRO A 24 -40.63 -15.21 14.25
C PRO A 24 -41.03 -14.93 12.79
N GLY A 25 -41.47 -15.98 12.08
CA GLY A 25 -41.88 -15.89 10.67
C GLY A 25 -40.74 -15.97 9.65
N GLN A 26 -39.48 -16.07 10.08
CA GLN A 26 -38.35 -16.32 9.18
C GLN A 26 -38.05 -17.81 9.07
N ASP A 27 -37.67 -18.24 7.88
CA ASP A 27 -37.05 -19.54 7.63
C ASP A 27 -35.53 -19.40 7.43
N GLU A 28 -34.85 -20.54 7.23
CA GLU A 28 -33.39 -20.55 7.02
C GLU A 28 -32.93 -19.88 5.71
N TYR A 29 -33.86 -19.52 4.81
CA TYR A 29 -33.57 -18.94 3.50
C TYR A 29 -33.74 -17.41 3.48
N HIS A 30 -34.29 -16.80 4.51
CA HIS A 30 -34.56 -15.35 4.56
C HIS A 30 -33.36 -14.46 4.15
N ILE A 31 -32.17 -14.69 4.74
CA ILE A 31 -30.96 -13.91 4.43
C ILE A 31 -30.42 -14.26 3.04
N ARG A 32 -30.42 -15.54 2.68
CA ARG A 32 -30.03 -16.01 1.35
C ARG A 32 -30.86 -15.32 0.26
N ASP A 33 -32.17 -15.20 0.45
CA ASP A 33 -33.08 -14.61 -0.52
C ASP A 33 -32.85 -13.10 -0.68
N GLN A 34 -32.52 -12.42 0.42
CA GLN A 34 -32.08 -11.03 0.37
C GLN A 34 -30.75 -10.86 -0.39
N GLN A 35 -29.77 -11.75 -0.14
CA GLN A 35 -28.49 -11.73 -0.85
C GLN A 35 -28.66 -11.98 -2.35
N PHE A 36 -29.56 -12.89 -2.73
CA PHE A 36 -29.73 -13.30 -4.11
C PHE A 36 -30.51 -12.29 -4.94
N GLY A 37 -31.52 -11.61 -4.37
CA GLY A 37 -32.25 -10.52 -5.00
C GLY A 37 -33.10 -10.89 -6.23
N ARG A 38 -33.15 -12.18 -6.64
CA ARG A 38 -33.83 -12.67 -7.86
C ARG A 38 -34.93 -13.72 -7.60
N ALA A 39 -35.53 -13.76 -6.42
CA ALA A 39 -36.46 -14.83 -6.04
C ALA A 39 -37.72 -14.97 -6.95
N ALA A 40 -38.11 -13.93 -7.70
CA ALA A 40 -39.39 -13.89 -8.42
C ALA A 40 -39.46 -14.64 -9.77
N ASN A 41 -38.36 -15.21 -10.28
CA ASN A 41 -38.29 -15.76 -11.64
C ASN A 41 -38.06 -17.29 -11.70
N TYR A 42 -38.38 -18.02 -10.64
CA TYR A 42 -38.15 -19.46 -10.55
C TYR A 42 -39.46 -20.24 -10.43
N ARG A 43 -39.60 -21.29 -11.23
CA ARG A 43 -40.73 -22.24 -11.17
C ARG A 43 -40.26 -23.62 -10.72
N ARG A 44 -41.22 -24.46 -10.34
CA ARG A 44 -40.95 -25.88 -10.10
C ARG A 44 -40.66 -26.59 -11.42
N LEU A 45 -39.91 -27.68 -11.33
CA LEU A 45 -39.75 -28.61 -12.44
C LEU A 45 -41.10 -29.22 -12.85
N THR A 46 -41.30 -29.37 -14.15
CA THR A 46 -42.38 -30.17 -14.73
C THR A 46 -42.04 -31.65 -14.63
N SER A 47 -43.05 -32.52 -14.73
CA SER A 47 -42.84 -33.97 -14.72
C SER A 47 -41.89 -34.44 -15.83
N GLY A 48 -41.97 -33.84 -17.03
CA GLY A 48 -41.07 -34.17 -18.14
C GLY A 48 -39.62 -33.76 -17.89
N GLU A 49 -39.39 -32.63 -17.23
CA GLU A 49 -38.04 -32.22 -16.83
C GLU A 49 -37.47 -33.13 -15.74
N ILE A 50 -38.29 -33.57 -14.77
CA ILE A 50 -37.86 -34.54 -13.74
C ILE A 50 -37.47 -35.87 -14.39
N GLU A 51 -38.27 -36.38 -15.32
CA GLU A 51 -37.95 -37.61 -16.06
C GLU A 51 -36.63 -37.50 -16.84
N ALA A 52 -36.40 -36.37 -17.52
CA ALA A 52 -35.16 -36.10 -18.22
C ALA A 52 -33.96 -36.04 -17.27
N LEU A 53 -34.10 -35.37 -16.11
CA LEU A 53 -33.06 -35.30 -15.09
C LEU A 53 -32.72 -36.68 -14.52
N VAL A 54 -33.73 -37.49 -14.18
CA VAL A 54 -33.52 -38.86 -13.67
C VAL A 54 -32.84 -39.74 -14.73
N LYS A 55 -33.26 -39.63 -16.00
CA LYS A 55 -32.62 -40.35 -17.13
C LYS A 55 -31.16 -39.95 -17.32
N ASN A 56 -30.82 -38.69 -17.02
CA ASN A 56 -29.46 -38.16 -17.03
C ASN A 56 -28.69 -38.48 -15.74
N GLU A 57 -29.12 -39.47 -14.96
CA GLU A 57 -28.46 -39.96 -13.73
C GLU A 57 -28.40 -38.91 -12.61
N ASN A 58 -29.30 -37.92 -12.63
CA ASN A 58 -29.40 -36.96 -11.54
C ASN A 58 -30.28 -37.50 -10.40
N VAL A 59 -29.94 -37.12 -9.17
CA VAL A 59 -30.66 -37.49 -7.96
C VAL A 59 -30.97 -36.23 -7.17
N ALA A 60 -32.18 -36.14 -6.60
CA ALA A 60 -32.54 -35.12 -5.64
C ALA A 60 -33.18 -35.76 -4.40
N ASP A 61 -32.98 -35.18 -3.22
CA ASP A 61 -33.71 -35.57 -2.01
C ASP A 61 -35.20 -35.17 -2.10
N ASN A 62 -35.47 -34.02 -2.71
CA ASN A 62 -36.80 -33.51 -2.98
C ASN A 62 -36.81 -32.66 -4.27
N TRP A 63 -37.48 -33.13 -5.32
CA TRP A 63 -37.59 -32.42 -6.59
C TRP A 63 -38.39 -31.10 -6.49
N ASP A 64 -39.28 -30.95 -5.50
CA ASP A 64 -40.02 -29.70 -5.29
C ASP A 64 -39.12 -28.53 -4.82
N GLU A 65 -37.94 -28.84 -4.26
CA GLU A 65 -36.95 -27.86 -3.81
C GLU A 65 -35.93 -27.51 -4.91
N ILE A 66 -36.05 -28.11 -6.10
CA ILE A 66 -35.27 -27.75 -7.28
C ILE A 66 -36.12 -26.81 -8.14
N LEU A 67 -35.73 -25.55 -8.16
CA LEU A 67 -36.43 -24.50 -8.87
C LEU A 67 -35.60 -24.01 -10.06
N VAL A 68 -36.24 -23.78 -11.18
CA VAL A 68 -35.58 -23.45 -12.45
C VAL A 68 -36.16 -22.21 -13.08
N SER A 69 -35.37 -21.49 -13.87
CA SER A 69 -35.88 -20.40 -14.71
C SER A 69 -36.70 -20.93 -15.89
N GLU A 70 -37.37 -20.04 -16.62
CA GLU A 70 -38.12 -20.41 -17.83
C GLU A 70 -37.23 -21.04 -18.92
N ALA A 71 -36.01 -20.51 -19.11
CA ALA A 71 -35.06 -20.96 -20.12
C ALA A 71 -34.13 -22.07 -19.58
N PHE A 72 -34.71 -23.11 -18.99
CA PHE A 72 -33.98 -24.25 -18.43
C PHE A 72 -34.08 -25.49 -19.33
N ASP A 73 -32.93 -26.02 -19.78
CA ASP A 73 -32.86 -27.31 -20.47
C ASP A 73 -32.32 -28.42 -19.54
N PRO A 74 -33.15 -29.41 -19.13
CA PRO A 74 -32.71 -30.52 -18.28
C PRO A 74 -31.65 -31.44 -18.93
N ASN A 75 -31.46 -31.37 -20.27
CA ASN A 75 -30.44 -32.16 -20.96
C ASN A 75 -29.02 -31.65 -20.71
N LEU A 76 -28.88 -30.43 -20.19
CA LEU A 76 -27.60 -29.84 -19.82
C LEU A 76 -27.21 -30.13 -18.36
N VAL A 77 -27.97 -31.00 -17.68
CA VAL A 77 -27.72 -31.41 -16.30
C VAL A 77 -27.56 -32.94 -16.25
N ARG A 78 -26.39 -33.43 -15.82
CA ARG A 78 -26.08 -34.87 -15.83
C ARG A 78 -25.24 -35.31 -14.63
N ASN A 79 -25.63 -36.43 -14.03
CA ASN A 79 -24.93 -37.08 -12.92
C ASN A 79 -24.65 -36.11 -11.75
N CYS A 80 -25.65 -35.29 -11.41
CA CYS A 80 -25.61 -34.37 -10.28
C CYS A 80 -26.47 -34.88 -9.11
N HIS A 81 -26.02 -34.58 -7.90
CA HIS A 81 -26.74 -34.88 -6.66
C HIS A 81 -27.19 -33.57 -6.01
N PHE A 82 -28.49 -33.38 -5.89
CA PHE A 82 -29.08 -32.19 -5.32
C PHE A 82 -29.63 -32.47 -3.91
N TYR A 83 -29.35 -31.55 -2.99
CA TYR A 83 -29.85 -31.61 -1.62
C TYR A 83 -30.33 -30.23 -1.16
N GLY A 84 -31.51 -30.17 -0.55
CA GLY A 84 -32.09 -28.90 -0.12
C GLY A 84 -32.50 -28.00 -1.29
N ARG A 85 -32.74 -26.71 -1.00
CA ARG A 85 -33.26 -25.77 -1.99
C ARG A 85 -32.21 -25.32 -2.99
N VAL A 86 -32.33 -25.73 -4.25
CA VAL A 86 -31.42 -25.31 -5.33
C VAL A 86 -32.19 -24.53 -6.39
N ARG A 87 -31.71 -23.32 -6.72
CA ARG A 87 -32.27 -22.47 -7.77
C ARG A 87 -31.32 -22.42 -8.96
N ILE A 88 -31.78 -22.75 -10.16
CA ILE A 88 -30.95 -22.86 -11.37
C ILE A 88 -31.46 -21.89 -12.44
N GLY A 89 -30.60 -20.94 -12.82
CA GLY A 89 -30.87 -19.97 -13.88
C GLY A 89 -30.97 -20.61 -15.27
N ALA A 90 -30.94 -19.78 -16.30
CA ALA A 90 -31.04 -20.23 -17.69
C ALA A 90 -29.89 -21.20 -18.04
N LEU A 91 -30.23 -22.34 -18.62
CA LEU A 91 -29.28 -23.31 -19.18
C LEU A 91 -29.68 -23.58 -20.63
N GLU A 92 -28.91 -22.99 -21.54
CA GLU A 92 -29.08 -23.10 -22.99
C GLU A 92 -27.81 -23.69 -23.61
N PRO A 93 -27.87 -24.30 -24.82
CA PRO A 93 -26.78 -25.08 -25.41
C PRO A 93 -25.63 -24.21 -25.97
N TYR A 94 -25.00 -23.45 -25.07
CA TYR A 94 -23.79 -22.66 -25.29
C TYR A 94 -22.56 -23.34 -24.66
N TYR A 95 -21.39 -22.76 -24.88
CA TYR A 95 -20.19 -23.09 -24.11
C TYR A 95 -19.55 -21.80 -23.59
N LEU A 96 -18.92 -21.89 -22.43
CA LEU A 96 -18.04 -20.85 -21.91
C LEU A 96 -16.60 -21.15 -22.34
N GLU A 97 -15.89 -20.12 -22.75
CA GLU A 97 -14.48 -20.19 -23.13
C GLU A 97 -13.66 -19.19 -22.31
N TYR A 98 -12.59 -19.69 -21.68
CA TYR A 98 -11.59 -18.85 -21.05
C TYR A 98 -10.19 -19.35 -21.45
N HIS A 99 -9.53 -18.57 -22.30
CA HIS A 99 -8.38 -19.03 -23.09
C HIS A 99 -8.71 -20.34 -23.82
N GLU A 100 -7.87 -21.37 -23.75
CA GLU A 100 -8.09 -22.64 -24.45
C GLU A 100 -9.06 -23.59 -23.70
N LEU A 101 -9.56 -23.20 -22.51
CA LEU A 101 -10.52 -24.00 -21.76
C LEU A 101 -11.94 -23.72 -22.26
N LYS A 102 -12.52 -24.69 -22.96
CA LYS A 102 -13.91 -24.65 -23.44
C LYS A 102 -14.75 -25.65 -22.66
N MET A 103 -15.87 -25.18 -22.11
CA MET A 103 -16.79 -26.03 -21.33
C MET A 103 -18.23 -25.76 -21.72
N PRO A 104 -19.04 -26.81 -21.97
CA PRO A 104 -20.46 -26.62 -22.20
C PRO A 104 -21.12 -25.99 -20.97
N VAL A 105 -22.05 -25.08 -21.22
CA VAL A 105 -22.97 -24.57 -20.20
C VAL A 105 -23.80 -25.74 -19.67
N GLY A 106 -23.92 -25.85 -18.35
CA GLY A 106 -24.60 -26.95 -17.69
C GLY A 106 -23.97 -27.38 -16.38
N LEU A 107 -24.60 -28.38 -15.74
CA LEU A 107 -24.19 -28.93 -14.44
C LEU A 107 -23.84 -30.41 -14.61
N TYR A 108 -22.60 -30.78 -14.29
CA TYR A 108 -22.08 -32.11 -14.61
C TYR A 108 -21.29 -32.72 -13.45
N ASN A 109 -21.57 -33.97 -13.09
CA ASN A 109 -20.77 -34.76 -12.13
C ASN A 109 -20.49 -34.01 -10.81
N SER A 110 -21.52 -33.41 -10.21
CA SER A 110 -21.33 -32.51 -9.06
C SER A 110 -22.38 -32.71 -7.97
N THR A 111 -21.98 -32.52 -6.71
CA THR A 111 -22.91 -32.50 -5.57
C THR A 111 -23.22 -31.05 -5.22
N ILE A 112 -24.50 -30.68 -5.23
CA ILE A 112 -24.98 -29.29 -5.06
C ILE A 112 -25.99 -29.26 -3.92
N ILE A 113 -25.67 -28.48 -2.88
CA ILE A 113 -26.41 -28.44 -1.62
C ILE A 113 -26.84 -27.02 -1.31
N SER A 114 -28.14 -26.76 -1.37
CA SER A 114 -28.73 -25.47 -1.03
C SER A 114 -28.00 -24.27 -1.66
N CYS A 115 -28.02 -24.17 -2.99
CA CYS A 115 -27.28 -23.17 -3.78
C CYS A 115 -28.17 -22.37 -4.73
N ASP A 116 -27.74 -21.16 -5.05
CA ASP A 116 -28.30 -20.33 -6.11
C ASP A 116 -27.33 -20.24 -7.27
N ILE A 117 -27.80 -20.56 -8.46
CA ILE A 117 -26.99 -20.68 -9.65
C ILE A 117 -27.55 -19.73 -10.70
N GLY A 118 -26.72 -18.79 -11.15
CA GLY A 118 -27.06 -17.81 -12.17
C GLY A 118 -27.19 -18.41 -13.57
N ASP A 119 -27.34 -17.53 -14.55
CA ASP A 119 -27.57 -17.90 -15.94
C ASP A 119 -26.27 -18.37 -16.62
N HIS A 120 -26.39 -19.32 -17.54
CA HIS A 120 -25.33 -19.80 -18.43
C HIS A 120 -24.04 -20.24 -17.72
N VAL A 121 -24.14 -20.85 -16.55
CA VAL A 121 -22.97 -21.36 -15.81
C VAL A 121 -22.43 -22.67 -16.39
N ALA A 122 -21.16 -22.95 -16.18
CA ALA A 122 -20.55 -24.25 -16.45
C ALA A 122 -19.95 -24.83 -15.14
N ILE A 123 -20.65 -25.76 -14.51
CA ILE A 123 -20.21 -26.43 -13.27
C ILE A 123 -19.90 -27.90 -13.60
N LYS A 124 -18.65 -28.31 -13.45
CA LYS A 124 -18.23 -29.69 -13.75
C LYS A 124 -17.22 -30.23 -12.74
N ASN A 125 -17.47 -31.44 -12.26
CA ASN A 125 -16.61 -32.14 -11.30
C ASN A 125 -16.36 -31.31 -10.03
N VAL A 126 -17.40 -30.66 -9.51
CA VAL A 126 -17.38 -30.00 -8.21
C VAL A 126 -17.90 -31.01 -7.18
N GLN A 127 -16.99 -31.62 -6.43
CA GLN A 127 -17.30 -32.79 -5.61
C GLN A 127 -18.26 -32.45 -4.46
N TYR A 128 -18.14 -31.24 -3.91
CA TYR A 128 -19.01 -30.74 -2.85
C TYR A 128 -19.20 -29.22 -2.96
N LEU A 129 -20.37 -28.77 -3.43
CA LEU A 129 -20.77 -27.36 -3.49
C LEU A 129 -21.95 -27.12 -2.54
N ALA A 130 -21.76 -26.28 -1.51
CA ALA A 130 -22.79 -26.05 -0.50
C ALA A 130 -22.89 -24.59 -0.03
N TYR A 131 -24.11 -24.06 0.03
CA TYR A 131 -24.41 -22.72 0.60
C TYR A 131 -23.67 -21.59 -0.13
N TYR A 132 -23.80 -21.57 -1.45
CA TYR A 132 -23.23 -20.54 -2.33
C TYR A 132 -24.27 -19.92 -3.25
N ILE A 133 -24.06 -18.65 -3.54
CA ILE A 133 -24.71 -17.90 -4.62
C ILE A 133 -23.68 -17.71 -5.74
N ILE A 134 -23.97 -18.25 -6.91
CA ILE A 134 -23.12 -18.21 -8.10
C ILE A 134 -23.74 -17.25 -9.11
N GLY A 135 -22.96 -16.29 -9.58
CA GLY A 135 -23.36 -15.33 -10.60
C GLY A 135 -23.53 -15.94 -12.00
N ASN A 136 -23.73 -15.06 -12.97
CA ASN A 136 -23.96 -15.44 -14.37
C ASN A 136 -22.65 -15.72 -15.10
N GLU A 137 -22.68 -16.64 -16.07
CA GLU A 137 -21.54 -17.00 -16.93
C GLU A 137 -20.28 -17.40 -16.15
N VAL A 138 -20.47 -18.09 -15.02
CA VAL A 138 -19.37 -18.57 -14.16
C VAL A 138 -18.92 -19.97 -14.57
N LEU A 139 -17.60 -20.19 -14.61
CA LEU A 139 -16.99 -21.49 -14.85
C LEU A 139 -16.38 -22.05 -13.56
N LEU A 140 -16.93 -23.18 -13.07
CA LEU A 140 -16.42 -23.95 -11.94
C LEU A 140 -15.99 -25.35 -12.41
N PHE A 141 -14.70 -25.67 -12.32
CA PHE A 141 -14.17 -26.92 -12.87
C PHE A 141 -13.17 -27.62 -11.96
N ASN A 142 -13.39 -28.89 -11.64
CA ASN A 142 -12.51 -29.70 -10.79
C ASN A 142 -12.23 -29.01 -9.44
N ILE A 143 -13.26 -28.92 -8.60
CA ILE A 143 -13.16 -28.35 -7.26
C ILE A 143 -13.54 -29.42 -6.24
N ASN A 144 -12.68 -29.68 -5.25
CA ASN A 144 -12.95 -30.76 -4.29
C ASN A 144 -13.96 -30.32 -3.21
N GLU A 145 -13.82 -29.12 -2.68
CA GLU A 145 -14.75 -28.61 -1.66
C GLU A 145 -14.99 -27.12 -1.84
N MET A 146 -16.26 -26.72 -1.87
CA MET A 146 -16.72 -25.34 -1.89
C MET A 146 -17.92 -25.20 -0.95
N GLN A 147 -17.70 -24.72 0.27
CA GLN A 147 -18.75 -24.65 1.29
C GLN A 147 -18.75 -23.35 2.10
N THR A 148 -19.92 -22.93 2.56
CA THR A 148 -20.05 -21.80 3.50
C THR A 148 -20.71 -22.27 4.80
N THR A 149 -20.22 -21.76 5.92
CA THR A 149 -20.80 -21.98 7.24
C THR A 149 -21.78 -20.86 7.58
N ASN A 150 -22.77 -21.15 8.42
CA ASN A 150 -23.77 -20.16 8.82
C ASN A 150 -23.21 -18.99 9.65
N HIS A 151 -21.94 -19.05 10.05
CA HIS A 151 -21.23 -18.01 10.80
C HIS A 151 -20.01 -17.47 10.05
N ALA A 152 -20.01 -17.59 8.72
CA ALA A 152 -18.97 -17.03 7.88
C ALA A 152 -18.81 -15.52 8.11
N LYS A 153 -17.55 -15.08 8.20
CA LYS A 153 -17.15 -13.67 8.41
C LYS A 153 -16.50 -13.06 7.17
N PHE A 154 -16.12 -13.90 6.20
CA PHE A 154 -15.51 -13.52 4.94
C PHE A 154 -14.26 -12.64 5.11
N GLY A 155 -13.45 -12.95 6.13
CA GLY A 155 -12.20 -12.23 6.44
C GLY A 155 -12.36 -11.01 7.35
N ASN A 156 -13.60 -10.60 7.66
CA ASN A 156 -13.87 -9.44 8.50
C ASN A 156 -13.76 -9.76 10.01
N GLY A 157 -13.29 -8.81 10.80
CA GLY A 157 -13.05 -8.88 12.24
C GLY A 157 -14.30 -8.73 13.10
N ILE A 158 -15.39 -9.39 12.72
CA ILE A 158 -16.69 -9.31 13.39
C ILE A 158 -17.01 -10.57 14.19
N ILE A 159 -18.07 -10.50 14.99
CA ILE A 159 -18.65 -11.60 15.75
C ILE A 159 -20.08 -11.87 15.23
N LYS A 160 -20.42 -13.16 15.03
CA LYS A 160 -21.79 -13.55 14.69
C LYS A 160 -22.59 -13.83 15.97
N GLU A 161 -23.91 -13.69 15.90
CA GLU A 161 -24.82 -13.90 17.05
C GLU A 161 -24.53 -15.22 17.79
N GLY A 162 -24.36 -15.16 19.10
CA GLY A 162 -24.06 -16.33 19.94
C GLY A 162 -22.61 -16.82 19.89
N GLU A 163 -21.71 -16.18 19.12
CA GLU A 163 -20.27 -16.43 19.22
C GLU A 163 -19.63 -15.62 20.36
N PRO A 164 -18.66 -16.18 21.10
CA PRO A 164 -17.87 -15.43 22.07
C PRO A 164 -16.82 -14.55 21.37
N GLU A 165 -16.43 -13.45 22.03
CA GLU A 165 -15.40 -12.51 21.55
C GLU A 165 -14.05 -13.18 21.25
N SER A 166 -13.74 -14.32 21.88
CA SER A 166 -12.52 -15.10 21.60
C SER A 166 -12.45 -15.66 20.18
N LEU A 167 -13.56 -15.68 19.44
CA LEU A 167 -13.61 -16.05 18.02
C LEU A 167 -13.46 -14.85 17.08
N ARG A 168 -13.26 -13.64 17.61
CA ARG A 168 -13.04 -12.44 16.79
C ARG A 168 -11.66 -12.50 16.17
N ILE A 169 -11.58 -12.20 14.89
CA ILE A 169 -10.31 -12.15 14.17
C ILE A 169 -9.74 -10.75 14.33
N TRP A 170 -8.51 -10.69 14.83
CA TRP A 170 -7.71 -9.49 14.94
C TRP A 170 -6.50 -9.59 14.00
N LEU A 171 -6.11 -8.47 13.42
CA LEU A 171 -4.91 -8.31 12.60
C LEU A 171 -3.82 -7.63 13.44
N GLU A 172 -2.80 -8.36 13.85
CA GLU A 172 -1.76 -7.88 14.77
C GLU A 172 -0.63 -7.13 14.02
N LEU A 173 -0.82 -5.83 13.79
CA LEU A 173 0.11 -5.02 13.01
C LEU A 173 1.25 -4.42 13.85
N SER A 174 2.32 -3.99 13.15
CA SER A 174 3.44 -3.16 13.62
C SER A 174 4.35 -3.76 14.69
N ASN A 175 3.85 -4.55 15.65
CA ASN A 175 4.65 -5.21 16.68
C ASN A 175 4.15 -6.62 17.00
N GLU A 176 5.01 -7.43 17.63
CA GLU A 176 4.76 -8.85 17.90
C GLU A 176 3.96 -9.12 19.17
N ASN A 177 3.84 -8.15 20.09
CA ASN A 177 3.06 -8.30 21.33
C ASN A 177 1.53 -8.21 21.11
N GLY A 178 1.07 -7.91 19.89
CA GLY A 178 -0.34 -7.87 19.52
C GLY A 178 -1.13 -6.69 20.10
N ARG A 179 -0.48 -5.71 20.76
CA ARG A 179 -1.17 -4.55 21.37
C ARG A 179 -1.56 -3.48 20.35
N ARG A 180 -0.97 -3.51 19.14
CA ARG A 180 -1.34 -2.64 18.01
C ARG A 180 -2.40 -3.24 17.08
N LYS A 181 -3.06 -4.33 17.48
CA LYS A 181 -4.00 -5.11 16.66
C LYS A 181 -5.25 -4.35 16.19
N VAL A 182 -5.66 -4.55 14.95
CA VAL A 182 -6.84 -3.93 14.34
C VAL A 182 -7.91 -4.96 13.97
N LEU A 183 -9.15 -4.52 13.77
CA LEU A 183 -10.21 -5.37 13.23
C LEU A 183 -10.24 -5.20 11.73
N PRO A 184 -9.90 -6.24 10.94
CA PRO A 184 -9.92 -6.13 9.50
C PRO A 184 -11.36 -5.95 8.99
N PHE A 185 -11.55 -5.14 7.95
CA PHE A 185 -12.79 -5.03 7.21
C PHE A 185 -12.49 -4.92 5.71
N ALA A 186 -13.47 -5.26 4.87
CA ALA A 186 -13.29 -5.47 3.43
C ALA A 186 -12.72 -4.26 2.67
N ASP A 187 -12.98 -3.05 3.15
CA ASP A 187 -12.55 -1.81 2.51
C ASP A 187 -11.46 -1.08 3.30
N MET A 188 -10.81 -1.76 4.26
CA MET A 188 -9.79 -1.14 5.11
C MET A 188 -8.59 -0.64 4.29
N LEU A 189 -8.26 0.64 4.47
CA LEU A 189 -7.12 1.32 3.87
C LEU A 189 -5.91 1.33 4.83
N PRO A 190 -4.66 1.50 4.32
CA PRO A 190 -3.49 1.64 5.18
C PRO A 190 -3.63 2.81 6.17
N ALA A 191 -4.34 3.88 5.76
CA ALA A 191 -4.72 5.00 6.60
C ALA A 191 -5.51 4.56 7.85
N ASP A 192 -6.56 3.76 7.66
CA ASP A 192 -7.43 3.28 8.73
C ASP A 192 -6.66 2.43 9.74
N ALA A 193 -5.87 1.50 9.22
CA ALA A 193 -5.00 0.65 10.02
C ALA A 193 -3.97 1.46 10.80
N TYR A 194 -3.39 2.50 10.18
CA TYR A 194 -2.44 3.40 10.83
C TYR A 194 -3.07 4.19 11.97
N LEU A 195 -4.27 4.76 11.78
CA LEU A 195 -4.98 5.48 12.84
C LEU A 195 -5.17 4.58 14.07
N TRP A 196 -5.66 3.36 13.84
CA TRP A 196 -5.85 2.40 14.93
C TRP A 196 -4.52 2.02 15.57
N SER A 197 -3.54 1.63 14.77
CA SER A 197 -2.27 1.11 15.28
C SER A 197 -1.48 2.17 16.02
N LYS A 198 -1.51 3.44 15.58
CA LYS A 198 -0.73 4.56 16.13
C LYS A 198 -1.34 5.14 17.40
N PHE A 199 -2.63 5.48 17.41
CA PHE A 199 -3.30 6.22 18.49
C PHE A 199 -3.82 5.33 19.62
N ARG A 200 -3.05 4.29 20.01
CA ARG A 200 -3.51 3.25 20.95
C ARG A 200 -3.82 3.74 22.36
N GLY A 201 -3.30 4.89 22.77
CA GLY A 201 -3.59 5.50 24.07
C GLY A 201 -4.96 6.19 24.16
N ASP A 202 -5.73 6.21 23.06
CA ASP A 202 -7.00 6.90 22.96
C ASP A 202 -8.17 5.90 22.97
N ASP A 203 -8.64 5.56 24.17
CA ASP A 203 -9.68 4.56 24.38
C ASP A 203 -11.00 4.93 23.69
N GLU A 204 -11.40 6.22 23.71
CA GLU A 204 -12.63 6.67 23.05
C GLU A 204 -12.60 6.43 21.55
N LEU A 205 -11.47 6.75 20.92
CA LEU A 205 -11.25 6.50 19.50
C LEU A 205 -11.21 5.00 19.19
N MET A 206 -10.53 4.17 20.02
CA MET A 206 -10.52 2.71 19.84
C MET A 206 -11.94 2.11 19.93
N GLN A 207 -12.78 2.63 20.82
CA GLN A 207 -14.18 2.19 20.92
C GLN A 207 -15.02 2.68 19.73
N ALA A 208 -14.78 3.90 19.21
CA ALA A 208 -15.45 4.39 18.01
C ALA A 208 -15.15 3.50 16.81
N PHE A 209 -13.89 3.14 16.64
CA PHE A 209 -13.38 2.19 15.67
C PHE A 209 -14.04 0.82 15.74
N ILE A 210 -14.14 0.21 16.93
CA ILE A 210 -14.85 -1.06 17.11
C ILE A 210 -16.34 -0.92 16.72
N ARG A 211 -17.02 0.14 17.20
CA ARG A 211 -18.44 0.38 16.87
C ARG A 211 -18.69 0.53 15.39
N MET A 212 -17.85 1.27 14.67
CA MET A 212 -17.97 1.44 13.22
C MET A 212 -17.81 0.10 12.52
N THR A 213 -16.75 -0.66 12.83
CA THR A 213 -16.51 -1.97 12.21
C THR A 213 -17.63 -2.97 12.50
N ASP A 214 -18.19 -2.97 13.71
CA ASP A 214 -19.34 -3.83 14.05
C ASP A 214 -20.63 -3.38 13.35
N ALA A 215 -20.81 -2.09 13.07
CA ALA A 215 -21.96 -1.57 12.36
C ALA A 215 -21.93 -1.80 10.83
N GLU A 216 -20.75 -2.00 10.23
CA GLU A 216 -20.59 -2.27 8.79
C GLU A 216 -21.20 -3.62 8.36
N TYR A 217 -21.34 -4.57 9.28
CA TYR A 217 -21.72 -5.93 8.93
C TYR A 217 -22.85 -6.46 9.80
N ASP A 218 -23.79 -7.14 9.15
CA ASP A 218 -24.86 -7.86 9.83
C ASP A 218 -24.31 -9.02 10.67
N THR A 219 -24.68 -9.06 11.95
CA THR A 219 -24.26 -10.08 12.92
C THR A 219 -25.06 -11.38 12.82
N ARG A 220 -26.19 -11.37 12.11
CA ARG A 220 -27.04 -12.56 11.91
C ARG A 220 -26.29 -13.67 11.18
N ARG A 221 -26.72 -14.90 11.47
CA ARG A 221 -26.20 -16.13 10.87
C ARG A 221 -26.93 -16.44 9.56
N GLY A 222 -26.30 -17.20 8.67
CA GLY A 222 -26.95 -17.71 7.45
C GLY A 222 -26.51 -17.06 6.15
N TYR A 223 -25.49 -16.21 6.16
CA TYR A 223 -24.93 -15.66 4.93
C TYR A 223 -24.26 -16.72 4.08
N TYR A 224 -24.56 -16.71 2.79
CA TYR A 224 -23.93 -17.58 1.79
C TYR A 224 -22.66 -16.95 1.24
N GLY A 225 -21.73 -17.81 0.82
CA GLY A 225 -20.59 -17.41 0.01
C GLY A 225 -21.06 -16.99 -1.38
N THR A 226 -20.27 -16.17 -2.06
CA THR A 226 -20.65 -15.60 -3.35
C THR A 226 -19.53 -15.75 -4.37
N ILE A 227 -19.88 -16.12 -5.60
CA ILE A 227 -19.00 -16.00 -6.77
C ILE A 227 -19.63 -15.02 -7.75
N GLY A 228 -18.98 -13.90 -8.01
CA GLY A 228 -19.48 -12.88 -8.93
C GLY A 228 -19.43 -13.33 -10.40
N ASP A 229 -20.22 -12.65 -11.22
CA ASP A 229 -20.38 -12.92 -12.65
C ASP A 229 -19.05 -13.07 -13.40
N ARG A 230 -19.05 -13.91 -14.44
CA ARG A 230 -17.92 -14.09 -15.38
C ARG A 230 -16.61 -14.52 -14.71
N SER A 231 -16.69 -15.10 -13.50
CA SER A 231 -15.52 -15.61 -12.79
C SER A 231 -15.17 -17.04 -13.23
N VAL A 232 -13.89 -17.38 -13.14
CA VAL A 232 -13.35 -18.68 -13.55
C VAL A 232 -12.57 -19.28 -12.38
N ILE A 233 -13.05 -20.40 -11.86
CA ILE A 233 -12.41 -21.16 -10.78
C ILE A 233 -12.15 -22.58 -11.26
N LYS A 234 -10.88 -22.98 -11.29
CA LYS A 234 -10.51 -24.33 -11.76
C LYS A 234 -9.41 -25.01 -10.95
N ASN A 235 -9.47 -26.35 -10.94
CA ASN A 235 -8.47 -27.23 -10.33
C ASN A 235 -8.12 -26.83 -8.88
N THR A 236 -9.12 -26.47 -8.07
CA THR A 236 -8.93 -25.90 -6.74
C THR A 236 -9.34 -26.91 -5.66
N GLN A 237 -8.56 -27.00 -4.59
CA GLN A 237 -8.79 -28.02 -3.56
C GLN A 237 -9.93 -27.61 -2.60
N SER A 238 -9.80 -26.51 -1.86
CA SER A 238 -10.81 -26.10 -0.88
C SER A 238 -11.08 -24.60 -0.90
N ILE A 239 -12.36 -24.24 -0.96
CA ILE A 239 -12.89 -22.89 -0.82
C ILE A 239 -13.94 -22.89 0.29
N LYS A 240 -13.67 -22.17 1.38
CA LYS A 240 -14.52 -22.18 2.57
C LYS A 240 -14.79 -20.78 3.12
N ASP A 241 -16.05 -20.39 3.25
CA ASP A 241 -16.45 -19.07 3.77
C ASP A 241 -15.83 -17.91 2.94
N VAL A 242 -16.00 -17.93 1.62
CA VAL A 242 -15.36 -16.97 0.70
C VAL A 242 -16.39 -16.17 -0.10
N LYS A 243 -16.15 -14.87 -0.23
CA LYS A 243 -16.78 -13.99 -1.23
C LYS A 243 -15.77 -13.67 -2.32
N VAL A 244 -16.16 -13.87 -3.57
CA VAL A 244 -15.37 -13.56 -4.77
C VAL A 244 -16.17 -12.57 -5.63
N GLY A 245 -15.54 -11.45 -5.99
CA GLY A 245 -16.10 -10.46 -6.93
C GLY A 245 -16.18 -11.00 -8.36
N SER A 246 -16.69 -10.19 -9.29
CA SER A 246 -16.85 -10.60 -10.68
C SER A 246 -15.52 -10.65 -11.42
N HIS A 247 -15.45 -11.43 -12.50
CA HIS A 247 -14.28 -11.56 -13.37
C HIS A 247 -13.01 -12.06 -12.68
N ALA A 248 -13.14 -12.71 -11.52
CA ALA A 248 -11.99 -13.25 -10.80
C ALA A 248 -11.46 -14.50 -11.50
N TYR A 249 -10.15 -14.71 -11.45
CA TYR A 249 -9.51 -15.92 -11.96
C TYR A 249 -8.78 -16.66 -10.85
N ILE A 250 -9.23 -17.89 -10.54
CA ILE A 250 -8.65 -18.74 -9.51
C ILE A 250 -8.28 -20.09 -10.13
N LYS A 251 -7.00 -20.46 -10.05
CA LYS A 251 -6.50 -21.73 -10.59
C LYS A 251 -5.56 -22.39 -9.60
N GLY A 252 -5.81 -23.65 -9.26
CA GLY A 252 -4.83 -24.47 -8.54
C GLY A 252 -4.63 -24.09 -7.07
N ALA A 253 -5.55 -23.34 -6.47
CA ALA A 253 -5.42 -22.95 -5.06
C ALA A 253 -5.57 -24.17 -4.15
N ASN A 254 -4.71 -24.27 -3.12
CA ASN A 254 -4.77 -25.35 -2.15
C ASN A 254 -5.83 -25.08 -1.08
N LYS A 255 -5.95 -23.83 -0.65
CA LYS A 255 -6.89 -23.45 0.41
C LYS A 255 -7.22 -21.98 0.36
N LEU A 256 -8.51 -21.67 0.21
CA LEU A 256 -9.06 -20.33 0.36
C LEU A 256 -10.08 -20.37 1.49
N LYS A 257 -9.79 -19.72 2.64
CA LYS A 257 -10.67 -19.81 3.81
C LYS A 257 -10.93 -18.46 4.46
N ASN A 258 -12.21 -18.14 4.66
CA ASN A 258 -12.66 -16.94 5.35
C ASN A 258 -12.07 -15.68 4.70
N LEU A 259 -12.46 -15.42 3.45
CA LEU A 259 -11.87 -14.38 2.61
C LEU A 259 -12.92 -13.51 1.94
N THR A 260 -12.53 -12.26 1.69
CA THR A 260 -13.14 -11.41 0.67
C THR A 260 -12.11 -11.17 -0.42
N ILE A 261 -12.40 -11.61 -1.65
CA ILE A 261 -11.57 -11.39 -2.84
C ILE A 261 -12.31 -10.39 -3.73
N LYS A 262 -11.89 -9.12 -3.68
CA LYS A 262 -12.46 -8.05 -4.50
C LYS A 262 -11.97 -8.21 -5.94
N SER A 263 -12.89 -8.16 -6.89
CA SER A 263 -12.60 -8.31 -8.32
C SER A 263 -13.71 -7.64 -9.13
N SER A 264 -13.34 -7.05 -10.26
CA SER A 264 -14.27 -6.45 -11.23
C SER A 264 -13.75 -6.64 -12.66
N ALA A 265 -14.56 -6.29 -13.66
CA ALA A 265 -14.14 -6.36 -15.06
C ALA A 265 -12.92 -5.47 -15.35
N GLN A 266 -12.87 -4.29 -14.73
CA GLN A 266 -11.80 -3.30 -14.92
C GLN A 266 -10.55 -3.62 -14.08
N ALA A 267 -10.72 -4.32 -12.95
CA ALA A 267 -9.65 -4.68 -12.04
C ALA A 267 -9.78 -6.16 -11.59
N PRO A 268 -9.54 -7.12 -12.49
CA PRO A 268 -9.71 -8.53 -12.19
C PRO A 268 -8.60 -9.05 -11.26
N SER A 269 -9.00 -9.72 -10.18
CA SER A 269 -8.07 -10.33 -9.23
C SER A 269 -7.76 -11.78 -9.59
N GLN A 270 -6.51 -12.20 -9.30
CA GLN A 270 -6.01 -13.49 -9.74
C GLN A 270 -5.31 -14.28 -8.62
N ILE A 271 -5.64 -15.56 -8.52
CA ILE A 271 -5.01 -16.52 -7.62
C ILE A 271 -4.52 -17.73 -8.43
N GLY A 272 -3.24 -18.04 -8.31
CA GLY A 272 -2.60 -19.16 -8.99
C GLY A 272 -2.32 -20.38 -8.10
N GLU A 273 -1.49 -21.25 -8.64
CA GLU A 273 -1.28 -22.59 -8.12
C GLU A 273 -0.56 -22.61 -6.77
N GLY A 274 -0.97 -23.56 -5.91
CA GLY A 274 -0.34 -23.82 -4.61
C GLY A 274 -0.66 -22.79 -3.53
N VAL A 275 -1.49 -21.79 -3.82
CA VAL A 275 -1.78 -20.68 -2.90
C VAL A 275 -2.66 -21.11 -1.73
N GLU A 276 -2.32 -20.62 -0.54
CA GLU A 276 -3.05 -20.78 0.72
C GLU A 276 -3.35 -19.40 1.34
N LEU A 277 -4.62 -18.98 1.34
CA LEU A 277 -5.06 -17.71 1.93
C LEU A 277 -6.09 -17.98 3.03
N VAL A 278 -5.87 -17.43 4.22
CA VAL A 278 -6.75 -17.63 5.38
C VAL A 278 -6.99 -16.34 6.16
N ASN A 279 -8.26 -16.02 6.46
CA ASN A 279 -8.67 -14.86 7.26
C ASN A 279 -8.13 -13.54 6.69
N GLY A 280 -8.62 -13.09 5.55
CA GLY A 280 -8.06 -11.90 4.94
C GLY A 280 -8.88 -11.31 3.81
N VAL A 281 -8.42 -10.15 3.36
CA VAL A 281 -9.03 -9.37 2.30
C VAL A 281 -8.01 -9.15 1.19
N MET A 282 -8.44 -9.36 -0.04
CA MET A 282 -7.66 -9.11 -1.24
C MET A 282 -8.34 -8.04 -2.08
N GLY A 283 -7.64 -6.93 -2.29
CA GLY A 283 -8.09 -5.76 -3.05
C GLY A 283 -8.25 -6.02 -4.55
N TYR A 284 -8.84 -5.06 -5.25
CA TYR A 284 -9.08 -5.12 -6.69
C TYR A 284 -7.79 -5.20 -7.50
N GLY A 285 -7.79 -5.97 -8.59
CA GLY A 285 -6.63 -6.10 -9.50
C GLY A 285 -5.42 -6.81 -8.90
N SER A 286 -5.55 -7.37 -7.69
CA SER A 286 -4.43 -7.96 -6.97
C SER A 286 -4.14 -9.39 -7.42
N ARG A 287 -2.94 -9.87 -7.10
CA ARG A 287 -2.38 -11.10 -7.64
C ARG A 287 -1.67 -11.92 -6.55
N ALA A 288 -2.01 -13.21 -6.43
CA ALA A 288 -1.30 -14.15 -5.56
C ALA A 288 -0.92 -15.41 -6.35
N PHE A 289 0.37 -15.70 -6.49
CA PHE A 289 0.86 -16.78 -7.37
C PHE A 289 1.97 -17.64 -6.75
N TYR A 290 2.13 -18.84 -7.30
CA TYR A 290 3.30 -19.69 -7.07
C TYR A 290 3.54 -20.01 -5.59
N GLY A 291 2.54 -20.61 -4.93
CA GLY A 291 2.71 -21.14 -3.57
C GLY A 291 2.67 -20.11 -2.42
N VAL A 292 2.12 -18.92 -2.64
CA VAL A 292 1.95 -17.89 -1.59
C VAL A 292 1.16 -18.43 -0.40
N LYS A 293 1.57 -18.00 0.81
CA LYS A 293 0.86 -18.29 2.05
C LYS A 293 0.54 -17.00 2.78
N ALA A 294 -0.74 -16.68 2.96
CA ALA A 294 -1.13 -15.49 3.73
C ALA A 294 -2.18 -15.82 4.79
N VAL A 295 -1.97 -15.32 6.00
CA VAL A 295 -2.82 -15.59 7.16
C VAL A 295 -3.03 -14.33 7.97
N ARG A 296 -4.28 -13.91 8.19
CA ARG A 296 -4.60 -12.62 8.85
C ARG A 296 -3.90 -11.49 8.09
N PHE A 297 -4.47 -11.12 6.96
CA PHE A 297 -3.84 -10.18 6.05
C PHE A 297 -4.84 -9.26 5.36
N ILE A 298 -4.36 -8.10 4.95
CA ILE A 298 -5.01 -7.24 3.97
C ILE A 298 -4.00 -6.98 2.85
N LEU A 299 -4.39 -7.32 1.63
CA LEU A 299 -3.65 -7.04 0.42
C LEU A 299 -4.37 -5.90 -0.32
N GLY A 300 -3.73 -4.73 -0.43
CA GLY A 300 -4.26 -3.54 -1.11
C GLY A 300 -4.49 -3.76 -2.60
N GLU A 301 -4.99 -2.74 -3.29
CA GLU A 301 -5.30 -2.81 -4.72
C GLU A 301 -4.04 -2.88 -5.59
N ASN A 302 -4.15 -3.62 -6.70
CA ASN A 302 -3.08 -3.83 -7.66
C ASN A 302 -1.76 -4.33 -7.03
N SER A 303 -1.86 -5.05 -5.91
CA SER A 303 -0.70 -5.59 -5.19
C SER A 303 -0.46 -7.06 -5.53
N THR A 304 0.80 -7.48 -5.50
CA THR A 304 1.24 -8.80 -5.95
C THR A 304 2.04 -9.54 -4.88
N LEU A 305 1.59 -10.74 -4.55
CA LEU A 305 2.35 -11.75 -3.80
C LEU A 305 2.76 -12.87 -4.76
N LYS A 306 4.02 -13.29 -4.73
CA LYS A 306 4.50 -14.37 -5.61
C LYS A 306 5.63 -15.21 -5.02
N TYR A 307 5.84 -16.38 -5.62
CA TYR A 307 6.98 -17.28 -5.39
C TYR A 307 7.17 -17.67 -3.91
N GLY A 308 6.10 -18.13 -3.26
CA GLY A 308 6.17 -18.61 -1.88
C GLY A 308 6.21 -17.52 -0.80
N ALA A 309 5.95 -16.25 -1.16
CA ALA A 309 5.87 -15.16 -0.19
C ALA A 309 4.88 -15.50 0.95
N ARG A 310 5.29 -15.15 2.18
CA ARG A 310 4.51 -15.31 3.40
C ARG A 310 4.10 -13.95 3.94
N LEU A 311 2.80 -13.71 4.04
CA LEU A 311 2.24 -12.47 4.58
C LEU A 311 1.35 -12.82 5.78
N ILE A 312 1.84 -12.58 6.99
CA ILE A 312 1.18 -13.03 8.22
C ILE A 312 0.97 -11.84 9.14
N ASN A 313 -0.24 -11.68 9.69
CA ASN A 313 -0.57 -10.56 10.59
C ASN A 313 -0.16 -9.20 10.00
N SER A 314 -0.33 -9.02 8.69
CA SER A 314 0.28 -7.90 7.98
C SER A 314 -0.66 -7.28 6.95
N MET A 315 -0.46 -5.98 6.75
CA MET A 315 -1.13 -5.22 5.71
C MET A 315 -0.10 -4.77 4.67
N LEU A 316 -0.35 -5.11 3.41
CA LEU A 316 0.44 -4.66 2.27
C LEU A 316 -0.38 -3.64 1.48
N GLY A 317 0.04 -2.38 1.50
CA GLY A 317 -0.61 -1.29 0.80
C GLY A 317 -0.63 -1.47 -0.72
N ASP A 318 -1.33 -0.58 -1.40
CA ASP A 318 -1.58 -0.68 -2.83
C ASP A 318 -0.31 -0.61 -3.69
N ASN A 319 -0.41 -1.09 -4.94
CA ASN A 319 0.67 -1.08 -5.93
C ASN A 319 1.99 -1.68 -5.42
N SER A 320 1.91 -2.64 -4.50
CA SER A 320 3.09 -3.21 -3.84
C SER A 320 3.35 -4.63 -4.31
N THR A 321 4.62 -5.03 -4.32
CA THR A 321 5.03 -6.38 -4.73
C THR A 321 5.95 -7.02 -3.70
N ILE A 322 5.56 -8.21 -3.23
CA ILE A 322 6.41 -9.09 -2.40
C ILE A 322 6.60 -10.43 -3.10
N SER A 323 7.86 -10.87 -3.20
CA SER A 323 8.27 -12.13 -3.84
C SER A 323 9.21 -12.91 -2.93
N CYS A 324 8.96 -14.19 -2.71
CA CYS A 324 9.84 -15.10 -1.96
C CYS A 324 10.07 -14.77 -0.47
N CYS A 325 9.50 -13.72 0.11
CA CYS A 325 9.90 -13.23 1.44
C CYS A 325 8.95 -13.61 2.56
N GLU A 326 9.40 -13.43 3.80
CA GLU A 326 8.56 -13.50 4.99
C GLU A 326 8.32 -12.11 5.58
N VAL A 327 7.04 -11.74 5.67
CA VAL A 327 6.56 -10.49 6.27
C VAL A 327 5.56 -10.80 7.37
N LEU A 328 5.87 -10.33 8.58
CA LEU A 328 5.15 -10.65 9.81
C LEU A 328 4.85 -9.37 10.61
N ASN A 329 3.65 -9.25 11.17
CA ASN A 329 3.26 -8.17 12.07
C ASN A 329 3.66 -6.78 11.53
N SER A 330 3.36 -6.51 10.25
CA SER A 330 3.84 -5.31 9.56
C SER A 330 2.72 -4.50 8.92
N LEU A 331 2.81 -3.17 9.04
CA LEU A 331 1.95 -2.21 8.35
C LEU A 331 2.77 -1.50 7.28
N ILE A 332 2.44 -1.78 6.01
CA ILE A 332 3.20 -1.31 4.86
C ILE A 332 2.30 -0.44 3.99
N PHE A 333 2.70 0.81 3.78
CA PHE A 333 2.00 1.75 2.92
C PHE A 333 2.32 1.49 1.43
N PRO A 334 1.59 2.14 0.51
CA PRO A 334 1.67 1.86 -0.93
C PRO A 334 3.07 1.98 -1.56
N GLY A 335 3.28 1.26 -2.66
CA GLY A 335 4.51 1.32 -3.47
C GLY A 335 5.70 0.57 -2.85
N HIS A 336 5.45 -0.50 -2.10
CA HIS A 336 6.49 -1.32 -1.50
C HIS A 336 7.03 -2.39 -2.46
N GLU A 337 8.36 -2.53 -2.53
CA GLU A 337 9.03 -3.53 -3.37
C GLU A 337 9.98 -4.41 -2.56
N GLN A 338 9.76 -5.72 -2.63
CA GLN A 338 10.60 -6.73 -1.99
C GLN A 338 10.61 -8.03 -2.83
N HIS A 339 11.75 -8.39 -3.41
CA HIS A 339 11.80 -9.43 -4.46
C HIS A 339 12.57 -10.70 -4.11
N HIS A 340 13.36 -10.71 -3.02
CA HIS A 340 14.41 -11.70 -2.82
C HIS A 340 14.21 -12.54 -1.56
N ASN A 341 14.31 -13.87 -1.74
CA ASN A 341 13.96 -14.90 -0.75
C ASN A 341 14.58 -14.76 0.64
N ASN A 342 15.73 -14.09 0.74
CA ASN A 342 16.53 -13.96 1.95
C ASN A 342 16.28 -12.66 2.72
N SER A 343 15.15 -11.97 2.50
CA SER A 343 14.81 -10.77 3.27
C SER A 343 13.63 -11.00 4.20
N PHE A 344 13.72 -10.43 5.42
CA PHE A 344 12.71 -10.49 6.46
C PHE A 344 12.24 -9.08 6.80
N LEU A 345 10.93 -8.93 7.00
CA LEU A 345 10.32 -7.69 7.48
C LEU A 345 9.32 -8.01 8.59
N ILE A 346 9.74 -7.79 9.84
CA ILE A 346 9.01 -8.21 11.04
C ILE A 346 8.91 -7.04 12.01
N ALA A 347 7.71 -6.82 12.56
CA ALA A 347 7.43 -5.75 13.52
C ALA A 347 7.85 -4.37 12.98
N ALA A 348 7.28 -4.00 11.84
CA ALA A 348 7.62 -2.77 11.14
C ALA A 348 6.39 -1.98 10.68
N THR A 349 6.52 -0.66 10.74
CA THR A 349 5.65 0.28 10.03
C THR A 349 6.48 1.00 8.98
N VAL A 350 6.21 0.73 7.70
CA VAL A 350 6.95 1.31 6.57
C VAL A 350 6.01 2.23 5.80
N LEU A 351 6.33 3.52 5.75
CA LEU A 351 5.45 4.58 5.24
C LEU A 351 5.43 4.71 3.70
N GLY A 352 5.79 3.63 3.00
CA GLY A 352 5.55 3.45 1.57
C GLY A 352 6.78 3.72 0.72
N GLN A 353 6.65 3.55 -0.60
CA GLN A 353 7.72 3.82 -1.57
C GLN A 353 9.07 3.17 -1.21
N SER A 354 9.04 2.04 -0.50
CA SER A 354 10.23 1.43 0.06
C SER A 354 10.76 0.32 -0.83
N ASN A 355 12.06 0.06 -0.74
CA ASN A 355 12.71 -1.04 -1.44
C ASN A 355 13.56 -1.85 -0.45
N ILE A 356 13.14 -3.09 -0.18
CA ILE A 356 13.86 -3.98 0.74
C ILE A 356 14.78 -4.89 -0.08
N ALA A 357 16.09 -4.67 0.06
CA ALA A 357 17.08 -5.41 -0.71
C ALA A 357 17.25 -6.85 -0.21
N ALA A 358 17.89 -7.68 -1.05
CA ALA A 358 18.21 -9.06 -0.71
C ALA A 358 19.08 -9.15 0.56
N GLY A 359 18.77 -10.10 1.42
CA GLY A 359 19.53 -10.34 2.66
C GLY A 359 19.22 -9.36 3.78
N ALA A 360 18.34 -8.36 3.57
CA ALA A 360 17.96 -7.46 4.64
C ALA A 360 17.19 -8.22 5.73
N THR A 361 17.74 -8.24 6.94
CA THR A 361 17.16 -8.85 8.13
C THR A 361 16.60 -7.76 9.03
N ILE A 362 15.39 -7.30 8.71
CA ILE A 362 14.61 -6.40 9.56
C ILE A 362 13.70 -7.29 10.42
N GLY A 363 14.35 -8.20 11.14
CA GLY A 363 13.74 -9.45 11.60
C GLY A 363 13.95 -9.69 13.08
N SER A 364 12.83 -9.75 13.79
CA SER A 364 12.60 -10.29 15.14
C SER A 364 13.17 -9.52 16.34
N ASN A 365 12.27 -9.15 17.26
CA ASN A 365 12.58 -8.56 18.56
C ASN A 365 12.94 -9.63 19.63
N HIS A 366 13.55 -10.75 19.24
CA HIS A 366 14.02 -11.81 20.17
C HIS A 366 15.35 -11.43 20.87
N ASN A 367 15.42 -10.23 21.44
CA ASN A 367 16.61 -9.69 22.11
C ASN A 367 16.66 -10.02 23.62
N SER A 368 16.02 -11.11 24.06
CA SER A 368 15.79 -11.49 25.48
C SER A 368 14.92 -10.54 26.31
N ARG A 369 14.37 -9.47 25.71
CA ARG A 369 13.38 -8.57 26.32
C ARG A 369 11.98 -8.86 25.76
N GLY A 370 10.98 -8.05 26.15
CA GLY A 370 9.61 -8.18 25.64
C GLY A 370 9.55 -8.04 24.12
N ALA A 371 8.56 -8.67 23.48
CA ALA A 371 8.32 -8.61 22.04
C ALA A 371 7.57 -7.32 21.61
N ASP A 372 7.94 -6.17 22.14
CA ASP A 372 7.26 -4.87 21.99
C ASP A 372 7.96 -3.85 21.08
N GLY A 373 9.25 -4.02 20.79
CA GLY A 373 10.00 -3.16 19.89
C GLY A 373 9.59 -3.28 18.43
N GLU A 374 9.72 -2.17 17.70
CA GLU A 374 9.27 -2.02 16.31
C GLU A 374 10.25 -1.14 15.51
N ILE A 375 10.17 -1.23 14.19
CA ILE A 375 10.82 -0.31 13.25
C ILE A 375 9.79 0.64 12.67
N VAL A 376 10.11 1.92 12.60
CA VAL A 376 9.30 2.92 11.88
C VAL A 376 10.16 3.58 10.82
N ALA A 377 9.81 3.42 9.56
CA ALA A 377 10.60 3.95 8.45
C ALA A 377 9.75 4.86 7.55
N GLY A 378 10.27 6.05 7.27
CA GLY A 378 9.71 7.02 6.33
C GLY A 378 9.60 6.45 4.91
N ARG A 379 8.90 7.18 4.05
CA ARG A 379 8.73 6.74 2.67
C ARG A 379 10.07 6.76 1.93
N GLY A 380 10.29 5.87 0.97
CA GLY A 380 11.58 5.80 0.28
C GLY A 380 12.66 5.01 1.04
N PHE A 381 12.32 4.39 2.18
CA PHE A 381 13.28 3.62 2.97
C PHE A 381 13.90 2.47 2.17
N TRP A 382 15.23 2.41 2.20
CA TRP A 382 16.01 1.44 1.44
C TRP A 382 17.13 0.84 2.31
N PRO A 383 16.90 -0.29 2.98
CA PRO A 383 17.99 -1.09 3.53
C PRO A 383 18.73 -1.79 2.39
N GLY A 384 20.03 -1.51 2.26
CA GLY A 384 20.91 -2.15 1.28
C GLY A 384 21.05 -3.66 1.48
N LEU A 385 21.86 -4.28 0.61
CA LEU A 385 22.07 -5.73 0.65
C LEU A 385 22.62 -6.16 2.01
N CYS A 386 22.10 -7.25 2.57
CA CYS A 386 22.57 -7.82 3.84
C CYS A 386 22.55 -6.83 5.02
N VAL A 387 21.62 -5.89 5.05
CA VAL A 387 21.45 -5.00 6.20
C VAL A 387 20.74 -5.73 7.34
N SER A 388 21.31 -5.66 8.55
CA SER A 388 20.66 -6.15 9.78
C SER A 388 20.35 -4.99 10.71
N LEU A 389 19.13 -4.94 11.25
CA LEU A 389 18.66 -3.84 12.09
C LEU A 389 18.20 -4.31 13.46
N LYS A 390 18.46 -3.48 14.47
CA LYS A 390 17.88 -3.62 15.81
C LYS A 390 16.55 -2.88 15.92
N HIS A 391 15.53 -3.54 16.49
CA HIS A 391 14.23 -2.94 16.80
C HIS A 391 14.34 -1.76 17.77
N ASN A 392 13.28 -0.95 17.85
CA ASN A 392 13.27 0.40 18.43
C ASN A 392 14.10 1.39 17.60
N SER A 393 14.04 1.28 16.28
CA SER A 393 14.70 2.21 15.38
C SER A 393 13.72 2.97 14.49
N ARG A 394 14.06 4.22 14.20
CA ARG A 394 13.33 5.13 13.33
C ARG A 394 14.23 5.66 12.22
N PHE A 395 13.66 5.78 11.02
CA PHE A 395 14.34 6.34 9.85
C PHE A 395 13.47 7.40 9.17
N ALA A 396 14.08 8.54 8.85
CA ALA A 396 13.50 9.60 8.02
C ALA A 396 13.27 9.13 6.58
N SER A 397 12.58 9.95 5.80
CA SER A 397 12.26 9.62 4.42
C SER A 397 13.52 9.50 3.55
N PHE A 398 13.49 8.57 2.60
CA PHE A 398 14.57 8.30 1.66
C PHE A 398 15.90 7.94 2.33
N CYS A 399 15.87 7.36 3.53
CA CYS A 399 17.08 6.84 4.18
C CYS A 399 17.56 5.56 3.48
N LEU A 400 18.82 5.57 3.01
CA LEU A 400 19.55 4.42 2.47
C LEU A 400 20.51 3.90 3.54
N LEU A 401 20.45 2.60 3.83
CA LEU A 401 21.43 1.95 4.70
C LEU A 401 22.45 1.20 3.83
N ALA A 402 23.73 1.49 4.00
CA ALA A 402 24.78 0.70 3.39
C ALA A 402 24.74 -0.74 3.93
N LYS A 403 25.23 -1.69 3.14
CA LYS A 403 25.42 -3.07 3.58
C LYS A 403 26.17 -3.10 4.92
N GLY A 404 25.61 -3.77 5.91
CA GLY A 404 26.24 -3.94 7.21
C GLY A 404 25.24 -4.31 8.31
N ASP A 405 25.78 -4.75 9.43
CA ASP A 405 25.01 -5.02 10.64
C ASP A 405 24.94 -3.76 11.48
N PHE A 406 23.75 -3.31 11.87
CA PHE A 406 23.55 -2.13 12.72
C PHE A 406 23.13 -2.60 14.12
N PRO A 407 24.08 -2.75 15.06
CA PRO A 407 23.86 -3.48 16.31
C PRO A 407 23.13 -2.66 17.40
N ALA A 408 22.87 -1.38 17.15
CA ALA A 408 22.26 -0.46 18.10
C ALA A 408 20.94 0.10 17.57
N GLU A 409 20.10 0.57 18.48
CA GLU A 409 18.90 1.32 18.15
C GLU A 409 19.27 2.63 17.45
N LEU A 410 18.60 2.96 16.35
CA LEU A 410 18.88 4.12 15.51
C LEU A 410 17.71 5.09 15.47
N ASN A 411 17.98 6.39 15.59
CA ASN A 411 17.03 7.46 15.37
C ASN A 411 17.56 8.38 14.27
N ILE A 412 17.46 7.94 13.02
CA ILE A 412 17.96 8.69 11.86
C ILE A 412 16.90 9.70 11.44
N THR A 413 17.13 10.99 11.72
CA THR A 413 16.21 12.10 11.40
C THR A 413 16.58 12.84 10.11
N LEU A 414 17.77 12.58 9.54
CA LEU A 414 18.26 13.22 8.33
C LEU A 414 17.64 12.58 7.08
N PRO A 415 16.82 13.30 6.29
CA PRO A 415 16.18 12.74 5.10
C PRO A 415 17.19 12.61 3.95
N PHE A 416 16.89 11.72 3.01
CA PHE A 416 17.75 11.42 1.85
C PHE A 416 19.16 10.95 2.19
N ALA A 417 19.40 10.51 3.43
CA ALA A 417 20.73 10.20 3.93
C ALA A 417 21.22 8.80 3.49
N LEU A 418 22.54 8.63 3.48
CA LEU A 418 23.19 7.32 3.50
C LEU A 418 23.76 7.09 4.90
N VAL A 419 23.41 5.98 5.52
CA VAL A 419 23.93 5.56 6.84
C VAL A 419 24.84 4.36 6.65
N ILE A 420 26.03 4.42 7.25
CA ILE A 420 27.10 3.45 7.07
C ILE A 420 27.58 3.02 8.45
N ASN A 421 27.53 1.72 8.74
CA ASN A 421 28.25 1.17 9.88
C ASN A 421 29.74 1.04 9.53
N ASN A 422 30.59 1.92 10.06
CA ASN A 422 32.03 1.88 9.85
C ASN A 422 32.68 1.07 10.98
N GLU A 423 32.81 -0.23 10.75
CA GLU A 423 33.36 -1.16 11.74
C GLU A 423 34.85 -0.91 12.03
N SER A 424 35.63 -0.48 11.05
CA SER A 424 37.08 -0.26 11.22
C SER A 424 37.42 0.86 12.19
N GLU A 425 36.60 1.92 12.22
CA GLU A 425 36.80 3.07 13.10
C GLU A 425 35.80 3.07 14.26
N ASN A 426 35.03 1.97 14.40
CA ASN A 426 33.98 1.80 15.40
C ASN A 426 33.07 3.04 15.49
N CYS A 427 32.51 3.48 14.37
CA CYS A 427 31.63 4.65 14.31
C CYS A 427 30.46 4.43 13.35
N LEU A 428 29.44 5.28 13.47
CA LEU A 428 28.35 5.36 12.51
C LEU A 428 28.57 6.59 11.64
N ASP A 429 28.79 6.39 10.34
CA ASP A 429 28.97 7.49 9.39
C ASP A 429 27.65 7.79 8.68
N ILE A 430 27.25 9.06 8.64
CA ILE A 430 26.04 9.52 7.96
C ILE A 430 26.40 10.59 6.94
N ILE A 431 25.97 10.40 5.70
CA ILE A 431 26.03 11.41 4.64
C ILE A 431 24.61 11.95 4.44
N PRO A 432 24.25 13.13 4.97
CA PRO A 432 22.95 13.73 4.70
C PRO A 432 22.83 14.16 3.23
N ALA A 433 21.60 14.27 2.73
CA ALA A 433 21.31 14.60 1.32
C ALA A 433 22.02 13.70 0.28
N PHE A 434 22.42 12.48 0.66
CA PHE A 434 23.21 11.57 -0.18
C PHE A 434 22.60 11.35 -1.56
N TRP A 435 21.29 11.10 -1.65
CA TRP A 435 20.65 10.87 -2.94
C TRP A 435 20.80 12.06 -3.89
N TRP A 436 20.58 13.27 -3.39
CA TRP A 436 20.70 14.50 -4.18
C TRP A 436 22.14 14.79 -4.63
N LEU A 437 23.11 14.47 -3.76
CA LEU A 437 24.53 14.71 -4.01
C LEU A 437 25.14 13.67 -4.96
N TYR A 438 24.78 12.38 -4.80
CA TYR A 438 25.57 11.29 -5.37
C TYR A 438 24.79 10.30 -6.25
N ASN A 439 23.45 10.26 -6.15
CA ASN A 439 22.63 9.28 -6.85
C ASN A 439 21.26 9.84 -7.29
N MET A 440 21.30 10.95 -8.04
CA MET A 440 20.09 11.62 -8.55
C MET A 440 19.25 10.70 -9.45
N TYR A 441 19.91 9.84 -10.24
CA TYR A 441 19.22 8.92 -11.16
C TYR A 441 18.23 8.01 -10.42
N ALA A 442 18.66 7.38 -9.33
CA ALA A 442 17.79 6.49 -8.58
C ALA A 442 16.65 7.25 -7.87
N LEU A 443 16.93 8.43 -7.31
CA LEU A 443 15.94 9.26 -6.63
C LEU A 443 14.81 9.67 -7.60
N ALA A 444 15.17 10.30 -8.73
CA ALA A 444 14.21 10.75 -9.73
C ALA A 444 13.47 9.57 -10.39
N ARG A 445 14.19 8.49 -10.73
CA ARG A 445 13.59 7.31 -11.37
C ARG A 445 12.59 6.61 -10.47
N ASN A 446 12.84 6.52 -9.18
CA ASN A 446 11.93 5.86 -8.26
C ASN A 446 10.62 6.65 -8.14
N SER A 447 10.69 7.97 -7.98
CA SER A 447 9.52 8.87 -8.01
C SER A 447 8.67 8.67 -9.28
N TRP A 448 9.31 8.71 -10.46
CA TRP A 448 8.63 8.46 -11.75
C TRP A 448 7.99 7.07 -11.82
N LYS A 449 8.71 6.03 -11.37
CA LYS A 449 8.19 4.66 -11.36
C LYS A 449 6.97 4.50 -10.48
N TYR A 450 6.95 5.12 -9.30
CA TYR A 450 5.78 4.99 -8.41
C TYR A 450 4.53 5.58 -9.04
N GLN A 451 4.68 6.72 -9.74
CA GLN A 451 3.60 7.31 -10.52
C GLN A 451 3.13 6.40 -11.67
N ASP A 452 4.06 5.87 -12.48
CA ASP A 452 3.72 4.99 -13.63
C ASP A 452 3.13 3.63 -13.19
N ARG A 453 3.50 3.16 -12.00
CA ARG A 453 3.00 1.90 -11.43
C ARG A 453 1.64 2.01 -10.76
N ASP A 454 1.13 3.22 -10.51
CA ASP A 454 -0.21 3.37 -9.92
C ASP A 454 -1.32 3.08 -10.93
N ARG A 455 -1.59 1.78 -11.10
CA ARG A 455 -2.62 1.21 -11.99
C ARG A 455 -3.92 0.88 -11.26
N ARG A 456 -4.12 1.40 -10.04
CA ARG A 456 -5.40 1.29 -9.34
C ARG A 456 -6.52 1.89 -10.20
N ILE A 457 -7.67 1.22 -10.19
CA ILE A 457 -8.89 1.72 -10.82
C ILE A 457 -9.67 2.59 -9.83
N TYR A 458 -9.70 2.23 -8.55
CA TYR A 458 -10.46 2.92 -7.52
C TYR A 458 -9.51 3.71 -6.60
N LYS A 459 -9.22 4.96 -6.96
CA LYS A 459 -8.23 5.80 -6.25
C LYS A 459 -8.86 6.62 -5.13
N LEU A 460 -9.32 5.96 -4.05
CA LEU A 460 -9.92 6.62 -2.88
C LEU A 460 -8.96 7.60 -2.18
N GLN A 461 -7.67 7.26 -2.12
CA GLN A 461 -6.63 8.15 -1.60
C GLN A 461 -5.68 8.61 -2.71
N LEU A 462 -5.41 9.91 -2.73
CA LEU A 462 -4.35 10.52 -3.53
C LEU A 462 -3.00 10.19 -2.90
N PHE A 463 -2.13 9.50 -3.63
CA PHE A 463 -0.78 9.20 -3.17
C PHE A 463 0.21 10.22 -3.72
N GLU A 464 1.07 10.76 -2.85
CA GLU A 464 2.14 11.65 -3.25
C GLU A 464 3.38 10.84 -3.65
N SER A 465 3.76 10.87 -4.93
CA SER A 465 4.93 10.17 -5.47
C SER A 465 6.21 11.01 -5.51
N ASP A 466 6.12 12.34 -5.49
CA ASP A 466 7.27 13.24 -5.56
C ASP A 466 8.13 13.10 -4.30
N PHE A 467 9.44 12.99 -4.49
CA PHE A 467 10.38 12.91 -3.38
C PHE A 467 10.53 14.24 -2.63
N LEU A 468 10.25 15.38 -3.28
CA LEU A 468 10.12 16.69 -2.62
C LEU A 468 8.64 17.00 -2.42
N ALA A 469 8.15 16.76 -1.21
CA ALA A 469 6.78 17.03 -0.83
C ALA A 469 6.73 17.57 0.61
N PRO A 470 5.57 18.02 1.12
CA PRO A 470 5.51 18.69 2.41
C PRO A 470 6.13 17.93 3.59
N ASP A 471 6.03 16.59 3.60
CA ASP A 471 6.64 15.75 4.63
C ASP A 471 8.17 15.79 4.61
N THR A 472 8.77 15.61 3.43
CA THR A 472 10.24 15.66 3.28
C THR A 472 10.79 17.08 3.41
N VAL A 473 10.02 18.09 3.00
CA VAL A 473 10.39 19.50 3.19
C VAL A 473 10.45 19.87 4.67
N ALA A 474 9.50 19.39 5.48
CA ALA A 474 9.56 19.54 6.93
C ALA A 474 10.80 18.83 7.52
N GLU A 475 11.06 17.58 7.13
CA GLU A 475 12.27 16.86 7.55
C GLU A 475 13.58 17.57 7.12
N ILE A 476 13.58 18.27 5.97
CA ILE A 476 14.74 19.05 5.50
C ILE A 476 15.00 20.26 6.41
N PHE A 477 13.96 20.99 6.83
CA PHE A 477 14.13 22.11 7.75
C PHE A 477 14.69 21.66 9.10
N ASP A 478 14.18 20.56 9.65
CA ASP A 478 14.71 19.97 10.89
C ASP A 478 16.18 19.51 10.72
N ALA A 479 16.50 18.95 9.55
CA ALA A 479 17.86 18.55 9.21
C ALA A 479 18.81 19.75 9.11
N ILE A 480 18.38 20.87 8.52
CA ILE A 480 19.19 22.10 8.46
C ILE A 480 19.58 22.56 9.86
N GLN A 481 18.61 22.66 10.77
CA GLN A 481 18.86 23.06 12.17
C GLN A 481 19.82 22.10 12.88
N LEU A 482 19.69 20.80 12.63
CA LEU A 482 20.61 19.80 13.17
C LEU A 482 22.04 20.02 12.66
N LEU A 483 22.23 20.28 11.36
CA LEU A 483 23.55 20.52 10.77
C LEU A 483 24.17 21.83 11.28
N GLU A 484 23.37 22.88 11.45
CA GLU A 484 23.81 24.16 12.05
C GLU A 484 24.30 23.93 13.49
N ALA A 485 23.47 23.32 14.34
CA ALA A 485 23.82 23.03 15.73
C ALA A 485 25.05 22.11 15.85
N ALA A 486 25.15 21.06 15.02
CA ALA A 486 26.28 20.15 15.03
C ALA A 486 27.59 20.83 14.58
N SER A 487 27.51 21.75 13.62
CA SER A 487 28.66 22.53 13.14
C SER A 487 29.15 23.51 14.20
N GLU A 488 28.22 24.19 14.87
CA GLU A 488 28.51 25.08 15.99
C GLU A 488 29.17 24.33 17.15
N ASP A 489 28.60 23.19 17.56
CA ASP A 489 29.16 22.36 18.63
C ASP A 489 30.57 21.87 18.28
N ALA A 490 30.79 21.41 17.05
CA ALA A 490 32.12 21.00 16.58
C ALA A 490 33.14 22.15 16.64
N TYR A 491 32.73 23.35 16.22
CA TYR A 491 33.59 24.54 16.30
C TYR A 491 33.93 24.89 17.75
N ARG A 492 32.91 24.97 18.62
CA ARG A 492 33.10 25.27 20.04
C ARG A 492 33.95 24.23 20.73
N ARG A 493 33.80 22.93 20.42
CA ARG A 493 34.64 21.84 20.95
C ARG A 493 36.11 21.98 20.56
N GLN A 494 36.41 22.37 19.32
CA GLN A 494 37.78 22.47 18.82
C GLN A 494 38.50 23.75 19.27
N PHE A 495 37.78 24.87 19.34
CA PHE A 495 38.36 26.19 19.61
C PHE A 495 38.07 26.72 21.04
N GLN A 496 37.55 25.86 21.94
CA GLN A 496 37.25 26.22 23.32
C GLN A 496 38.46 26.85 24.03
N GLY A 497 38.28 28.05 24.61
CA GLY A 497 39.32 28.74 25.39
C GLY A 497 40.31 29.60 24.58
N GLN A 498 40.09 29.80 23.27
CA GLN A 498 40.84 30.76 22.47
C GLN A 498 40.18 32.16 22.52
N THR A 499 40.95 33.19 22.88
CA THR A 499 40.51 34.60 22.91
C THR A 499 39.91 35.03 21.57
N GLY A 500 38.67 35.54 21.58
CA GLY A 500 37.92 35.99 20.38
C GLY A 500 36.80 35.05 19.91
N THR A 501 36.67 33.85 20.48
CA THR A 501 35.59 32.90 20.16
C THR A 501 34.28 33.16 20.91
N GLU A 502 34.31 34.00 21.95
CA GLU A 502 33.15 34.32 22.81
C GLU A 502 32.24 35.43 22.25
N GLU A 503 32.67 36.17 21.21
CA GLU A 503 31.98 37.38 20.72
C GLU A 503 31.07 37.16 19.49
N LEU A 504 31.00 35.94 18.92
CA LEU A 504 30.03 35.62 17.88
C LEU A 504 28.65 35.33 18.51
N GLU A 505 27.99 36.38 19.03
CA GLU A 505 26.58 36.33 19.40
C GLU A 505 25.73 36.25 18.11
N GLY A 506 25.18 35.06 17.80
CA GLY A 506 24.36 34.82 16.60
C GLY A 506 24.27 33.34 16.20
N ASP A 507 23.75 33.07 14.99
CA ASP A 507 23.66 31.73 14.37
C ASP A 507 25.03 31.28 13.82
N LEU A 508 25.97 30.97 14.73
CA LEU A 508 27.34 30.61 14.40
C LEU A 508 27.39 29.38 13.49
N GLY A 509 26.56 28.37 13.75
CA GLY A 509 26.47 27.16 12.93
C GLY A 509 26.18 27.46 11.47
N ARG A 510 25.16 28.29 11.20
CA ARG A 510 24.83 28.73 9.85
C ARG A 510 25.91 29.59 9.22
N TYR A 511 26.47 30.54 9.97
CA TYR A 511 27.56 31.38 9.47
C TYR A 511 28.73 30.53 8.98
N LEU A 512 29.13 29.51 9.74
CA LEU A 512 30.18 28.57 9.35
C LEU A 512 29.83 27.83 8.05
N LEU A 513 28.61 27.31 7.94
CA LEU A 513 28.12 26.57 6.76
C LEU A 513 28.10 27.41 5.48
N GLU A 514 27.76 28.68 5.60
CA GLU A 514 27.66 29.59 4.46
C GLU A 514 29.04 30.15 4.07
N ASN A 515 29.85 30.57 5.05
CA ASN A 515 30.97 31.47 4.82
C ASN A 515 32.36 30.87 5.09
N GLU A 516 32.49 29.82 5.91
CA GLU A 516 33.80 29.32 6.39
C GLU A 516 34.08 27.86 5.99
N PRO A 517 34.19 27.54 4.68
CA PRO A 517 34.43 26.16 4.22
C PRO A 517 35.71 25.53 4.75
N GLU A 518 36.79 26.29 4.77
CA GLU A 518 38.11 25.79 5.18
C GLU A 518 38.10 25.41 6.66
N VAL A 519 37.40 26.19 7.49
CA VAL A 519 37.20 25.87 8.90
C VAL A 519 36.39 24.58 9.03
N LEU A 520 35.25 24.47 8.35
CA LEU A 520 34.39 23.28 8.42
C LEU A 520 35.07 22.00 7.97
N GLU A 521 35.92 22.06 6.94
CA GLU A 521 36.68 20.90 6.47
C GLU A 521 37.69 20.38 7.52
N SER A 522 38.08 21.23 8.47
CA SER A 522 38.96 20.85 9.58
C SER A 522 38.22 20.27 10.80
N LEU A 523 36.89 20.43 10.88
CA LEU A 523 36.11 20.02 12.04
C LEU A 523 35.64 18.56 11.93
N GLU A 524 35.68 17.84 13.05
CA GLU A 524 34.93 16.58 13.20
C GLU A 524 33.52 16.88 13.73
N ILE A 525 32.55 16.85 12.80
CA ILE A 525 31.15 17.14 13.10
C ILE A 525 30.44 15.86 13.52
N LEU A 526 29.92 15.85 14.74
CA LEU A 526 29.28 14.70 15.36
C LEU A 526 27.77 14.91 15.47
N GLY A 527 27.01 13.82 15.31
CA GLY A 527 25.57 13.77 15.56
C GLY A 527 25.27 13.26 16.97
N ASN A 528 24.47 14.00 17.72
CA ASN A 528 24.05 13.61 19.07
C ASN A 528 22.69 12.89 19.03
N ASP A 529 22.48 11.92 19.92
CA ASP A 529 21.21 11.18 20.10
C ASP A 529 20.68 10.46 18.83
N ILE A 530 21.57 10.12 17.90
CA ILE A 530 21.24 9.39 16.66
C ILE A 530 21.36 7.87 16.82
N GLU A 531 22.32 7.39 17.60
CA GLU A 531 22.53 5.97 17.86
C GLU A 531 22.62 5.72 19.36
N HIS A 532 21.92 4.70 19.85
CA HIS A 532 21.98 4.30 21.26
C HIS A 532 23.21 3.41 21.52
N SER A 533 24.39 4.02 21.45
CA SER A 533 25.67 3.38 21.75
C SER A 533 26.66 4.38 22.34
N GLY A 534 27.83 3.90 22.80
CA GLY A 534 28.92 4.76 23.27
C GLY A 534 29.88 5.22 22.18
N ARG A 535 29.62 4.88 20.91
CA ARG A 535 30.53 5.16 19.80
C ARG A 535 30.12 6.44 19.06
N PRO A 536 31.06 7.15 18.41
CA PRO A 536 30.72 8.40 17.75
C PRO A 536 29.85 8.17 16.51
N VAL A 537 28.93 9.10 16.28
CA VAL A 537 28.18 9.24 15.03
C VAL A 537 28.75 10.44 14.28
N ARG A 538 29.37 10.22 13.12
CA ARG A 538 30.00 11.29 12.34
C ARG A 538 29.10 11.73 11.20
N LEU A 539 28.93 13.03 11.07
CA LEU A 539 28.23 13.65 9.96
C LEU A 539 29.25 14.04 8.89
N LEU A 540 29.16 13.40 7.74
CA LEU A 540 30.08 13.61 6.63
C LEU A 540 29.47 14.55 5.60
N LYS A 541 30.30 15.36 4.93
CA LYS A 541 29.88 16.28 3.85
C LYS A 541 28.80 17.28 4.29
N VAL A 542 28.84 17.70 5.55
CA VAL A 542 27.84 18.58 6.19
C VAL A 542 27.55 19.83 5.37
N ARG A 543 28.56 20.60 4.97
CA ARG A 543 28.37 21.80 4.15
C ARG A 543 27.68 21.50 2.81
N SER A 544 28.13 20.47 2.11
CA SER A 544 27.53 20.09 0.82
C SER A 544 26.07 19.66 1.00
N ALA A 545 25.75 18.96 2.09
CA ALA A 545 24.40 18.56 2.42
C ALA A 545 23.50 19.75 2.79
N TYR A 546 24.00 20.69 3.61
CA TYR A 546 23.31 21.94 3.94
C TYR A 546 22.94 22.73 2.67
N LEU A 547 23.90 22.92 1.76
CA LEU A 547 23.65 23.61 0.48
C LEU A 547 22.68 22.83 -0.42
N ALA A 548 22.77 21.50 -0.44
CA ALA A 548 21.83 20.65 -1.19
C ALA A 548 20.40 20.77 -0.66
N TYR A 549 20.22 20.75 0.66
CA TYR A 549 18.92 20.94 1.31
C TYR A 549 18.32 22.31 0.97
N ARG A 550 19.10 23.39 1.03
CA ARG A 550 18.63 24.73 0.59
C ARG A 550 18.20 24.73 -0.88
N ARG A 551 18.94 24.08 -1.78
CA ARG A 551 18.55 23.94 -3.20
C ARG A 551 17.28 23.10 -3.38
N MET A 552 17.11 22.03 -2.60
CA MET A 552 15.90 21.20 -2.59
C MET A 552 14.67 22.02 -2.17
N LEU A 553 14.77 22.79 -1.09
CA LEU A 553 13.70 23.68 -0.62
C LEU A 553 13.34 24.74 -1.67
N HIS A 554 14.35 25.37 -2.27
CA HIS A 554 14.16 26.35 -3.35
C HIS A 554 13.40 25.76 -4.53
N TYR A 555 13.87 24.62 -5.02
CA TYR A 555 13.29 23.96 -6.18
C TYR A 555 11.86 23.49 -5.90
N TYR A 556 11.61 22.90 -4.73
CA TYR A 556 10.27 22.54 -4.28
C TYR A 556 9.34 23.76 -4.28
N GLY A 557 9.78 24.87 -3.66
CA GLY A 557 9.02 26.11 -3.55
C GLY A 557 8.56 26.63 -4.91
N VAL A 558 9.53 26.87 -5.80
CA VAL A 558 9.24 27.45 -7.13
C VAL A 558 8.47 26.48 -8.03
N LYS A 559 8.88 25.21 -8.11
CA LYS A 559 8.23 24.20 -8.96
C LYS A 559 6.76 24.04 -8.57
N THR A 560 6.47 23.92 -7.28
CA THR A 560 5.11 23.70 -6.78
C THR A 560 4.22 24.91 -7.01
N LEU A 561 4.73 26.12 -6.77
CA LEU A 561 3.99 27.36 -7.05
C LEU A 561 3.71 27.54 -8.54
N LEU A 562 4.69 27.25 -9.42
CA LEU A 562 4.49 27.36 -10.86
C LEU A 562 3.49 26.35 -11.40
N ASN A 563 3.52 25.11 -10.93
CA ASN A 563 2.52 24.11 -11.30
C ASN A 563 1.11 24.57 -10.90
N TYR A 564 0.94 25.06 -9.67
CA TYR A 564 -0.32 25.63 -9.21
C TYR A 564 -0.74 26.85 -10.05
N ALA A 565 0.21 27.74 -10.34
CA ALA A 565 -0.04 28.93 -11.12
C ALA A 565 -0.52 28.60 -12.55
N GLN A 566 0.13 27.62 -13.18
CA GLN A 566 -0.25 27.12 -14.51
C GLN A 566 -1.65 26.50 -14.49
N ALA A 567 -1.96 25.67 -13.49
CA ALA A 567 -3.27 25.01 -13.36
C ALA A 567 -4.41 25.99 -13.06
N HIS A 568 -4.13 27.07 -12.34
CA HIS A 568 -5.13 28.03 -11.86
C HIS A 568 -5.05 29.42 -12.51
N GLY A 569 -4.28 29.57 -13.60
CA GLY A 569 -4.19 30.82 -14.37
C GLY A 569 -3.64 32.01 -13.59
N LYS A 570 -2.71 31.76 -12.65
CA LYS A 570 -1.94 32.83 -11.99
C LYS A 570 -0.78 33.21 -12.92
N ASN A 571 -0.53 34.51 -13.07
CA ASN A 571 0.37 35.02 -14.12
C ASN A 571 1.64 35.67 -13.57
N ASP A 572 1.67 35.99 -12.29
CA ASP A 572 2.72 36.78 -11.65
C ASP A 572 2.89 36.43 -10.16
N TRP A 573 3.94 36.98 -9.54
CA TRP A 573 4.15 36.86 -8.09
C TRP A 573 3.02 37.53 -7.30
N LEU A 574 2.50 38.67 -7.76
CA LEU A 574 1.43 39.40 -7.09
C LEU A 574 0.17 38.55 -6.92
N ALA A 575 -0.24 37.79 -7.93
CA ALA A 575 -1.40 36.91 -7.87
C ALA A 575 -1.16 35.70 -6.96
N LEU A 576 0.07 35.19 -6.89
CA LEU A 576 0.46 34.15 -5.93
C LEU A 576 0.40 34.70 -4.50
N LYS A 577 1.01 35.87 -4.26
CA LYS A 577 0.96 36.58 -2.99
C LYS A 577 -0.49 36.86 -2.56
N GLN A 578 -1.35 37.40 -3.44
CA GLN A 578 -2.77 37.60 -3.12
C GLN A 578 -3.50 36.30 -2.76
N THR A 579 -3.05 35.16 -3.28
CA THR A 579 -3.68 33.86 -3.01
C THR A 579 -3.20 33.25 -1.68
N PHE A 580 -1.93 33.48 -1.31
CA PHE A 580 -1.26 32.79 -0.22
C PHE A 580 -0.74 33.71 0.90
N ALA A 581 -0.99 35.01 0.82
CA ALA A 581 -0.61 35.98 1.85
C ALA A 581 -1.09 35.54 3.23
N GLY A 582 -0.22 35.69 4.24
CA GLY A 582 -0.48 35.26 5.60
C GLY A 582 -0.50 33.75 5.82
N SER A 583 -0.14 32.93 4.82
CA SER A 583 0.07 31.49 5.03
C SER A 583 1.22 31.27 6.01
N GLN A 584 1.15 30.17 6.75
CA GLN A 584 2.19 29.75 7.70
C GLN A 584 2.57 28.30 7.42
N ARG A 585 3.77 27.90 7.82
CA ARG A 585 4.20 26.51 7.71
C ARG A 585 3.35 25.66 8.64
N VAL A 586 2.75 24.61 8.09
CA VAL A 586 1.86 23.70 8.80
C VAL A 586 2.50 22.32 8.83
N SER A 587 2.31 21.58 9.93
CA SER A 587 2.74 20.19 10.02
C SER A 587 1.91 19.31 9.09
N TRP A 588 2.58 18.35 8.45
CA TRP A 588 1.97 17.35 7.58
C TRP A 588 2.18 15.95 8.14
N THR A 589 1.21 15.07 7.88
CA THR A 589 1.27 13.65 8.22
C THR A 589 1.04 12.80 6.98
N ASN A 590 1.87 11.78 6.78
CA ASN A 590 1.62 10.72 5.81
C ASN A 590 0.60 9.73 6.38
N LEU A 591 -0.63 9.80 5.87
CA LEU A 591 -1.74 8.94 6.27
C LEU A 591 -2.03 7.92 5.15
N GLY A 592 -1.38 6.76 5.22
CA GLY A 592 -1.58 5.67 4.27
C GLY A 592 -1.05 5.94 2.85
N GLY A 593 -0.09 6.85 2.69
CA GLY A 593 0.45 7.31 1.40
C GLY A 593 -0.08 8.67 0.95
N GLN A 594 -1.13 9.18 1.58
CA GLN A 594 -1.67 10.52 1.35
C GLN A 594 -1.09 11.50 2.36
N LEU A 595 -0.54 12.62 1.87
CA LEU A 595 -0.08 13.69 2.74
C LEU A 595 -1.26 14.62 3.08
N ILE A 596 -1.50 14.83 4.37
CA ILE A 596 -2.56 15.71 4.88
C ILE A 596 -2.00 16.66 5.95
N HIS A 597 -2.63 17.82 6.17
CA HIS A 597 -2.28 18.66 7.32
C HIS A 597 -2.59 17.90 8.61
N SER A 598 -1.70 18.01 9.60
CA SER A 598 -1.89 17.41 10.92
C SER A 598 -3.15 17.96 11.62
N ALA A 599 -3.51 19.22 11.39
CA ALA A 599 -4.75 19.82 11.90
C ALA A 599 -6.02 19.19 11.31
N ASP A 600 -6.01 18.79 10.03
CA ASP A 600 -7.15 18.09 9.41
C ASP A 600 -7.32 16.69 10.01
N LEU A 601 -6.20 16.01 10.29
CA LEU A 601 -6.18 14.72 10.97
C LEU A 601 -6.73 14.82 12.40
N GLU A 602 -6.30 15.82 13.15
CA GLU A 602 -6.81 16.10 14.50
C GLU A 602 -8.32 16.38 14.47
N ALA A 603 -8.79 17.18 13.51
CA ALA A 603 -10.22 17.44 13.30
C ALA A 603 -11.00 16.15 12.98
N LEU A 604 -10.47 15.27 12.12
CA LEU A 604 -11.05 13.96 11.83
C LEU A 604 -11.13 13.10 13.10
N ILE A 605 -10.06 13.03 13.89
CA ILE A 605 -10.03 12.28 15.16
C ILE A 605 -11.07 12.82 16.15
N MET A 606 -11.21 14.14 16.28
CA MET A 606 -12.23 14.75 17.14
C MET A 606 -13.66 14.39 16.70
N LYS A 607 -13.93 14.37 15.38
CA LYS A 607 -15.23 13.96 14.83
C LYS A 607 -15.53 12.48 15.03
N LEU A 608 -14.50 11.64 15.00
CA LEU A 608 -14.61 10.22 15.30
C LEU A 608 -14.91 9.98 16.79
N ARG A 609 -14.19 10.67 17.69
CA ARG A 609 -14.42 10.59 19.15
C ARG A 609 -15.83 11.02 19.53
N SER A 610 -16.26 12.18 19.03
CA SER A 610 -17.60 12.72 19.30
C SER A 610 -18.74 11.92 18.64
N GLY A 611 -18.41 11.01 17.71
CA GLY A 611 -19.39 10.26 16.95
C GLY A 611 -20.16 11.11 15.93
N GLU A 612 -19.60 12.24 15.48
CA GLU A 612 -20.10 12.95 14.28
C GLU A 612 -19.90 12.07 13.03
N ILE A 613 -18.76 11.37 12.96
CA ILE A 613 -18.47 10.36 11.94
C ILE A 613 -18.71 8.97 12.55
N ARG A 614 -19.55 8.16 11.89
CA ARG A 614 -20.07 6.89 12.43
C ARG A 614 -19.92 5.67 11.51
N SER A 615 -19.28 5.82 10.35
CA SER A 615 -19.04 4.72 9.42
C SER A 615 -17.70 4.88 8.71
N TRP A 616 -17.15 3.76 8.22
CA TRP A 616 -15.90 3.78 7.47
C TRP A 616 -16.04 4.47 6.13
N GLU A 617 -17.19 4.32 5.47
CA GLU A 617 -17.52 5.05 4.25
C GLU A 617 -17.45 6.58 4.48
N ALA A 618 -17.91 7.08 5.63
CA ALA A 618 -17.81 8.49 5.96
C ALA A 618 -16.37 8.95 6.24
N VAL A 619 -15.53 8.08 6.82
CA VAL A 619 -14.09 8.33 6.97
C VAL A 619 -13.41 8.41 5.60
N HIS A 620 -13.69 7.46 4.71
CA HIS A 620 -13.11 7.43 3.37
C HIS A 620 -13.49 8.66 2.53
N ARG A 621 -14.74 9.12 2.63
CA ARG A 621 -15.15 10.42 2.04
C ARG A 621 -14.33 11.60 2.58
N LYS A 622 -13.94 11.59 3.87
CA LYS A 622 -13.06 12.62 4.42
C LYS A 622 -11.65 12.55 3.83
N TYR A 623 -11.12 11.36 3.56
CA TYR A 623 -9.84 11.24 2.86
C TYR A 623 -9.91 11.81 1.44
N GLU A 624 -10.99 11.53 0.71
CA GLU A 624 -11.22 12.10 -0.62
C GLU A 624 -11.33 13.64 -0.59
N GLU A 625 -12.13 14.19 0.35
CA GLU A 625 -12.25 15.64 0.56
C GLU A 625 -10.88 16.29 0.86
N MET A 626 -10.08 15.69 1.74
CA MET A 626 -8.73 16.18 2.06
C MET A 626 -7.80 16.10 0.84
N GLY A 627 -7.91 15.03 0.05
CA GLY A 627 -7.15 14.82 -1.18
C GLY A 627 -7.46 15.87 -2.24
N GLY A 628 -8.73 16.26 -2.39
CA GLY A 628 -9.14 17.32 -3.31
C GLY A 628 -8.57 18.71 -2.98
N GLY A 629 -8.20 18.96 -1.71
CA GLY A 629 -7.55 20.20 -1.28
C GLY A 629 -6.02 20.19 -1.34
N TYR A 630 -5.41 19.05 -1.71
CA TYR A 630 -3.96 18.85 -1.61
C TYR A 630 -3.16 19.88 -2.41
N GLU A 631 -3.51 20.09 -3.69
CA GLU A 631 -2.75 20.96 -4.60
C GLU A 631 -2.59 22.38 -4.05
N LYS A 632 -3.71 23.00 -3.61
CA LYS A 632 -3.69 24.35 -3.04
C LYS A 632 -2.93 24.41 -1.71
N LYS A 633 -3.09 23.40 -0.85
CA LYS A 633 -2.39 23.33 0.45
C LYS A 633 -0.89 23.13 0.26
N ASN A 634 -0.48 22.29 -0.68
CA ASN A 634 0.91 22.09 -1.06
C ASN A 634 1.53 23.38 -1.65
N ALA A 635 0.79 24.11 -2.48
CA ALA A 635 1.22 25.41 -3.00
C ALA A 635 1.37 26.48 -1.90
N ALA A 636 0.46 26.54 -0.93
CA ALA A 636 0.59 27.42 0.24
C ALA A 636 1.83 27.06 1.09
N HIS A 637 2.08 25.75 1.28
CA HIS A 637 3.28 25.28 1.96
C HIS A 637 4.56 25.68 1.20
N ALA A 638 4.58 25.49 -0.13
CA ALA A 638 5.68 25.92 -1.00
C ALA A 638 5.94 27.43 -0.97
N TYR A 639 4.87 28.25 -0.91
CA TYR A 639 4.96 29.71 -0.73
C TYR A 639 5.72 30.07 0.55
N VAL A 640 5.30 29.51 1.68
CA VAL A 640 5.92 29.79 2.98
C VAL A 640 7.34 29.24 3.04
N THR A 641 7.60 28.06 2.46
CA THR A 641 8.95 27.49 2.38
C THR A 641 9.94 28.45 1.73
N LEU A 642 9.57 29.17 0.67
CA LEU A 642 10.46 30.15 0.05
C LEU A 642 10.72 31.35 0.95
N LEU A 643 9.67 31.89 1.59
CA LEU A 643 9.81 33.01 2.52
C LEU A 643 10.71 32.64 3.71
N GLU A 644 10.51 31.47 4.32
CA GLU A 644 11.33 30.99 5.43
C GLU A 644 12.77 30.67 5.00
N LEU A 645 12.98 30.06 3.83
CA LEU A 645 14.32 29.73 3.32
C LEU A 645 15.22 30.96 3.15
N TYR A 646 14.61 32.08 2.72
CA TYR A 646 15.29 33.34 2.48
C TYR A 646 15.15 34.35 3.62
N GLU A 647 14.41 34.00 4.68
CA GLU A 647 14.11 34.86 5.84
C GLU A 647 13.51 36.22 5.44
N LEU A 648 12.60 36.20 4.46
CA LEU A 648 11.93 37.39 3.93
C LEU A 648 10.46 37.43 4.35
N ALA A 649 9.98 38.63 4.68
CA ALA A 649 8.56 38.91 4.73
C ALA A 649 7.96 38.93 3.31
N GLU A 650 6.67 38.65 3.20
CA GLU A 650 5.96 38.63 1.90
C GLU A 650 5.98 39.97 1.15
N ASP A 651 6.16 41.09 1.86
CA ASP A 651 6.30 42.44 1.30
C ASP A 651 7.72 42.76 0.80
N GLU A 652 8.71 41.95 1.14
CA GLU A 652 10.11 42.13 0.72
C GLU A 652 10.43 41.40 -0.59
N VAL A 653 9.53 40.53 -1.07
CA VAL A 653 9.69 39.84 -2.35
C VAL A 653 9.11 40.69 -3.47
N ASP A 654 10.01 41.33 -4.22
CA ASP A 654 9.71 42.06 -5.45
C ASP A 654 9.85 41.19 -6.70
N ASP A 655 9.51 41.77 -7.85
CA ASP A 655 9.57 41.07 -9.13
C ASP A 655 10.99 40.65 -9.50
N GLU A 656 12.01 41.45 -9.13
CA GLU A 656 13.41 41.13 -9.39
C GLU A 656 13.84 39.87 -8.62
N MET A 657 13.47 39.79 -7.34
CA MET A 657 13.72 38.62 -6.49
C MET A 657 12.99 37.39 -7.03
N TRP A 658 11.72 37.54 -7.43
CA TRP A 658 10.97 36.44 -8.01
C TRP A 658 11.60 35.93 -9.32
N GLN A 659 12.05 36.83 -10.21
CA GLN A 659 12.77 36.43 -11.42
C GLN A 659 14.10 35.71 -11.10
N LYS A 660 14.81 36.14 -10.05
CA LYS A 660 16.01 35.45 -9.57
C LYS A 660 15.67 34.04 -9.07
N TRP A 661 14.58 33.88 -8.32
CA TRP A 661 14.14 32.57 -7.84
C TRP A 661 13.75 31.65 -8.99
N LEU A 662 13.03 32.17 -9.98
CA LEU A 662 12.71 31.45 -11.22
C LEU A 662 13.97 30.98 -11.95
N GLY A 663 14.95 31.88 -12.14
CA GLY A 663 16.23 31.55 -12.79
C GLY A 663 16.99 30.45 -12.05
N GLN A 664 17.08 30.55 -10.73
CA GLN A 664 17.74 29.53 -9.90
C GLN A 664 17.00 28.19 -9.94
N ALA A 665 15.66 28.18 -10.01
CA ALA A 665 14.90 26.93 -10.15
C ALA A 665 15.15 26.26 -11.52
N VAL A 666 15.28 27.03 -12.60
CA VAL A 666 15.66 26.53 -13.93
C VAL A 666 17.06 25.94 -13.90
N GLU A 667 18.02 26.61 -13.26
CA GLU A 667 19.37 26.08 -13.06
C GLU A 667 19.33 24.73 -12.33
N ILE A 668 18.56 24.62 -11.24
CA ILE A 668 18.41 23.38 -10.49
C ILE A 668 17.74 22.29 -11.33
N ALA A 669 16.72 22.61 -12.14
CA ALA A 669 16.07 21.63 -13.03
C ALA A 669 17.07 21.01 -14.02
N HIS A 670 17.91 21.84 -14.66
CA HIS A 670 18.98 21.37 -15.54
C HIS A 670 20.08 20.62 -14.78
N GLU A 671 20.40 21.03 -13.56
CA GLU A 671 21.33 20.30 -12.70
C GLU A 671 20.80 18.89 -12.37
N ILE A 672 19.52 18.74 -12.05
CA ILE A 672 18.88 17.44 -11.79
C ILE A 672 19.01 16.54 -13.03
N ALA A 673 18.71 17.06 -14.22
CA ALA A 673 18.85 16.31 -15.48
C ALA A 673 20.31 15.90 -15.74
N LEU A 674 21.25 16.83 -15.55
CA LEU A 674 22.68 16.58 -15.70
C LEU A 674 23.18 15.53 -14.70
N LYS A 675 22.86 15.68 -13.41
CA LYS A 675 23.24 14.74 -12.35
C LYS A 675 22.60 13.37 -12.54
N THR A 676 21.39 13.31 -13.11
CA THR A 676 20.75 12.06 -13.52
C THR A 676 21.59 11.34 -14.57
N ARG A 677 21.97 12.04 -15.66
CA ARG A 677 22.86 11.48 -16.68
C ARG A 677 24.21 11.07 -16.08
N GLN A 678 24.85 11.93 -15.29
CA GLN A 678 26.15 11.65 -14.66
C GLN A 678 26.10 10.42 -13.75
N SER A 679 25.06 10.28 -12.94
CA SER A 679 24.86 9.12 -12.08
C SER A 679 24.72 7.84 -12.91
N ARG A 680 23.95 7.89 -14.00
CA ARG A 680 23.75 6.76 -14.92
C ARG A 680 24.99 6.42 -15.74
N SER A 681 25.78 7.42 -16.15
CA SER A 681 27.03 7.24 -16.91
C SER A 681 28.03 6.33 -16.19
N LYS A 682 28.02 6.31 -14.85
CA LYS A 682 28.89 5.43 -14.05
C LYS A 682 28.71 3.94 -14.41
N ASP A 683 27.54 3.53 -14.88
CA ASP A 683 27.29 2.14 -15.32
C ASP A 683 28.04 1.78 -16.61
N TYR A 684 28.39 2.78 -17.42
CA TYR A 684 29.06 2.60 -18.72
C TYR A 684 30.56 2.92 -18.67
N THR A 685 30.98 3.80 -17.75
CA THR A 685 32.36 4.30 -17.68
C THR A 685 33.21 3.63 -16.60
N ASN A 686 32.60 2.99 -15.60
CA ASN A 686 33.37 2.33 -14.54
C ASN A 686 34.21 1.16 -15.11
N PRO A 687 35.55 1.17 -14.95
CA PRO A 687 36.40 0.09 -15.44
C PRO A 687 36.02 -1.29 -14.91
N PHE A 688 35.53 -1.38 -13.67
CA PHE A 688 35.07 -2.65 -13.08
C PHE A 688 33.80 -3.19 -13.73
N ARG A 689 32.99 -2.36 -14.42
CA ARG A 689 31.86 -2.85 -15.21
C ARG A 689 32.32 -3.56 -16.48
N ARG A 690 33.52 -3.28 -16.98
CA ARG A 690 34.04 -3.87 -18.23
C ARG A 690 34.59 -5.29 -18.05
N ILE A 691 34.96 -5.68 -16.83
CA ILE A 691 35.70 -6.92 -16.57
C ILE A 691 34.91 -8.19 -16.90
N THR A 692 33.58 -8.11 -16.99
CA THR A 692 32.70 -9.24 -17.32
C THR A 692 32.37 -9.33 -18.81
N TYR A 693 32.97 -8.50 -19.65
CA TYR A 693 32.77 -8.49 -21.10
C TYR A 693 34.12 -8.74 -21.80
N GLU A 694 34.11 -9.60 -22.81
CA GLU A 694 35.26 -9.88 -23.67
C GLU A 694 35.65 -8.66 -24.54
N SER A 695 34.69 -7.78 -24.85
CA SER A 695 34.94 -6.57 -25.64
C SER A 695 33.96 -5.43 -25.37
N GLN A 696 34.32 -4.22 -25.81
CA GLN A 696 33.42 -3.06 -25.77
C GLN A 696 32.18 -3.24 -26.67
N ALA A 697 32.30 -4.02 -27.75
CA ALA A 697 31.20 -4.34 -28.63
C ALA A 697 30.17 -5.25 -27.94
N GLU A 698 30.63 -6.27 -27.21
CA GLU A 698 29.77 -7.12 -26.37
C GLU A 698 29.08 -6.30 -25.28
N MET A 699 29.84 -5.48 -24.54
CA MET A 699 29.27 -4.60 -23.52
C MET A 699 28.16 -3.72 -24.09
N LYS A 700 28.36 -3.11 -25.27
CA LYS A 700 27.35 -2.29 -25.94
C LYS A 700 26.14 -3.12 -26.39
N ALA A 701 26.34 -4.34 -26.90
CA ALA A 701 25.26 -5.23 -27.29
C ALA A 701 24.39 -5.68 -26.09
N VAL A 702 25.00 -5.84 -24.91
CA VAL A 702 24.32 -6.27 -23.68
C VAL A 702 23.65 -5.11 -22.94
N LEU A 703 24.37 -4.00 -22.74
CA LEU A 703 23.91 -2.85 -21.93
C LEU A 703 23.19 -1.76 -22.74
N GLY A 704 23.34 -1.77 -24.07
CA GLY A 704 22.93 -0.65 -24.92
C GLY A 704 23.83 0.57 -24.78
N SER A 705 23.37 1.71 -25.30
CA SER A 705 23.99 3.02 -25.09
C SER A 705 23.25 3.81 -24.01
N ILE A 706 23.95 4.67 -23.29
CA ILE A 706 23.28 5.67 -22.41
C ILE A 706 22.35 6.59 -23.21
N ASN A 707 22.65 6.84 -24.49
CA ASN A 707 21.81 7.65 -25.36
C ASN A 707 20.48 6.96 -25.70
N ASP A 708 20.37 5.66 -25.44
CA ASP A 708 19.14 4.89 -25.63
C ASP A 708 18.32 4.81 -24.32
N ASP A 709 18.83 5.35 -23.20
CA ASP A 709 18.12 5.35 -21.91
C ASP A 709 16.99 6.39 -21.92
N GLN A 710 15.77 5.89 -22.14
CA GLN A 710 14.54 6.70 -22.25
C GLN A 710 14.29 7.59 -21.02
N PHE A 711 14.70 7.16 -19.83
CA PHE A 711 14.50 7.94 -18.61
C PHE A 711 15.47 9.12 -18.53
N VAL A 712 16.71 8.95 -18.98
CA VAL A 712 17.68 10.06 -19.05
C VAL A 712 17.19 11.12 -20.05
N ALA A 713 16.71 10.72 -21.22
CA ALA A 713 16.14 11.63 -22.22
C ALA A 713 14.87 12.34 -21.71
N LEU A 714 14.03 11.63 -20.94
CA LEU A 714 12.86 12.22 -20.28
C LEU A 714 13.26 13.36 -19.34
N MET A 715 14.25 13.16 -18.47
CA MET A 715 14.68 14.21 -17.54
C MET A 715 15.21 15.47 -18.24
N GLU A 716 15.92 15.32 -19.36
CA GLU A 716 16.34 16.47 -20.17
C GLU A 716 15.15 17.22 -20.76
N THR A 717 14.15 16.47 -21.24
CA THR A 717 12.92 17.03 -21.79
C THR A 717 12.12 17.76 -20.71
N GLU A 718 11.99 17.19 -19.51
CA GLU A 718 11.32 17.82 -18.37
C GLU A 718 12.02 19.11 -17.93
N ALA A 719 13.36 19.15 -17.90
CA ALA A 719 14.10 20.37 -17.60
C ALA A 719 13.85 21.47 -18.65
N GLN A 720 13.84 21.12 -19.94
CA GLN A 720 13.51 22.06 -21.02
C GLN A 720 12.06 22.54 -20.96
N GLN A 721 11.11 21.66 -20.63
CA GLN A 721 9.71 22.01 -20.44
C GLN A 721 9.51 22.93 -19.25
N PHE A 722 10.22 22.68 -18.14
CA PHE A 722 10.21 23.54 -16.96
C PHE A 722 10.76 24.93 -17.29
N GLU A 723 11.88 25.02 -18.01
CA GLU A 723 12.41 26.30 -18.49
C GLU A 723 11.44 27.04 -19.42
N ALA A 724 10.77 26.33 -20.32
CA ALA A 724 9.75 26.91 -21.18
C ALA A 724 8.55 27.43 -20.38
N MET A 725 8.13 26.70 -19.34
CA MET A 725 7.09 27.13 -18.40
C MET A 725 7.49 28.40 -17.66
N VAL A 726 8.72 28.48 -17.14
CA VAL A 726 9.27 29.69 -16.51
C VAL A 726 9.25 30.87 -17.49
N LYS A 727 9.76 30.70 -18.70
CA LYS A 727 9.76 31.75 -19.74
C LYS A 727 8.35 32.21 -20.09
N ALA A 728 7.38 31.29 -20.15
CA ALA A 728 5.98 31.62 -20.41
C ALA A 728 5.36 32.41 -19.25
N PHE A 729 5.72 32.08 -18.01
CA PHE A 729 5.31 32.79 -16.80
C PHE A 729 5.85 34.23 -16.81
N SER A 730 7.17 34.41 -16.97
CA SER A 730 7.80 35.73 -17.00
C SER A 730 7.31 36.63 -18.15
N ARG A 731 6.84 36.05 -19.28
CA ARG A 731 6.25 36.82 -20.39
C ARG A 731 4.83 37.32 -20.11
N ARG A 732 4.07 36.63 -19.26
CA ARG A 732 2.71 37.03 -18.87
C ARG A 732 2.71 38.13 -17.81
N ASP A 733 3.83 38.28 -17.11
CA ASP A 733 4.12 39.32 -16.12
C ASP A 733 4.34 40.73 -16.75
N GLY A 734 4.14 40.88 -18.06
CA GLY A 734 4.00 42.20 -18.66
C GLY A 734 5.27 43.03 -18.77
N MET A 735 6.43 42.44 -19.11
CA MET A 735 7.57 43.22 -19.61
C MET A 735 8.42 42.39 -20.60
N LEU A 736 8.21 42.61 -21.89
CA LEU A 736 9.22 42.51 -22.95
C LEU A 736 8.62 43.18 -24.21
N ASN A 737 8.89 44.48 -24.35
CA ASN A 737 9.03 45.12 -25.67
C ASN A 737 10.52 45.11 -26.01
#